data_AF-A0A1Y6BC91-F1
#
_entry.id   AF-A0A1Y6BC91-F1
#
_cell.length_a   1.000
_cell.length_b   1.000
_cell.length_c   1.000
_cell.angle_alpha   90.00
_cell.angle_beta   90.00
_cell.angle_gamma   90.00
#
_symmetry.space_group_name_H-M   'P 1'
#
loop_
_entity.id
_entity.type
_entity.pdbx_description
1 polymer ?
#
loop_
_entity_poly.entity_id
_entity_poly.type
_entity_poly.pdbx_seq_one_letter_code
_entity_poly.pdbx_strand_id
1 'polypeptide(L)'
;MGERYDAIIVGTGQAGPPLAARLTGEGMRTAIVERDAFGGTCVNSGCTPTKTLIASARAAHVARRAADYGVIVGGEVAVDMARVKARKDAVVRRSREGLARWLGAMENLTVYRGHGRLEGPRHVRIDGALLEAERIVLNVGARAAVPDMPGLREVDYLTSTTMMEVDFLPEHLVVVGGSYVGLEFAQMYRRFGSRVTVVEMGPRLIGRDDEDVSDTVKEILEGEGVEVRLDAACVGVARQAGKVAVGLSCKDGPPEVIGSHLLLAVGRRPNTHDLGLDTAGVETDGRGYIVVDDQLRTSVPGIWAVGDVNGRGAFTHTSYNDYEILAADLFGDDRRRVSDRITAYALYIDPPLGRVGLTEREVRASGRKALIGKLAMTQVARARARRDPGFHEDRGRCRDGPRSRCGDPGDRRRRGRPLAARRDVCRCALPGDPACRPHPPDGVGADPDHAGRPPSHGIGCARRAGTPGCGTPRRGMPLRLRPRRRKSRLATSAGQARTGRPLMPKGADLLIAALENEGVERIFGIPGEENLDVVEALRKSSIELVLTRHEQAAAFMAATHGRLTGRPGVCLTTLGPGALNLTTGAAYAQLGAMPMIMITGQKSILSSRQARFQIVDVVAVMKPLTKLSRQIVSPATVPTIVREAFRVAEQERPGPVHLELPEDIAAAETTETGTIPPHPVELPLASDAALDRAAALIVNARRPLVMLGAAASRPRSSSDLARFVVESRIPYFTTQMGKGTVPGGTELYMGTAALSERDYVHEAIERADLIITIGHDTVEKPPFIMGPQGPQVVHIGYQPASVEQVYFPQAEVVGDLGPSLRLLADRVAGKLPNAQALLPLREGILRRIAARATEPRLTPQRLVHDVRQVMPPDGILALDNGMYKIWFARNYRTQVANTLLLDNALATMGAGLPSAIAAALLHPDRRVMAVCGDGGFMMNSQELETAVRLELDLVVLVIEDRAFGMIRWKQAVDGFADFGMTFDNPDFVKYAEAYGASGTRVNRIEELQPALEAAFAGGGVHLVVVPIDYSENKRVLVDELQQRLPVT
;
A
#
# COMPACT_ATOMS: atom_id res chain seq x y z
N MET A 1 29.65 -36.91 -36.54
CA MET A 1 28.60 -35.91 -36.82
C MET A 1 28.22 -35.29 -35.50
N GLY A 2 28.31 -33.96 -35.36
CA GLY A 2 28.04 -33.29 -34.09
C GLY A 2 26.56 -33.21 -33.77
N GLU A 3 26.22 -32.97 -32.49
CA GLU A 3 24.85 -32.68 -32.09
C GLU A 3 24.58 -31.17 -32.20
N ARG A 4 23.56 -30.79 -32.98
CA ARG A 4 23.35 -29.40 -33.38
C ARG A 4 22.31 -28.68 -32.53
N TYR A 5 22.61 -27.45 -32.15
CA TYR A 5 21.83 -26.56 -31.30
C TYR A 5 21.74 -25.16 -31.94
N ASP A 6 20.71 -24.39 -31.58
CA ASP A 6 20.56 -22.99 -32.00
C ASP A 6 21.43 -22.05 -31.16
N ALA A 7 21.71 -22.45 -29.92
CA ALA A 7 22.60 -21.78 -28.97
C ALA A 7 23.23 -22.76 -27.95
N ILE A 8 24.49 -22.49 -27.55
CA ILE A 8 25.20 -23.18 -26.47
C ILE A 8 25.66 -22.15 -25.43
N ILE A 9 25.32 -22.36 -24.15
CA ILE A 9 25.82 -21.57 -23.02
C ILE A 9 26.85 -22.40 -22.24
N VAL A 10 28.06 -21.87 -22.05
CA VAL A 10 29.13 -22.52 -21.29
C VAL A 10 29.29 -21.83 -19.93
N GLY A 11 28.88 -22.51 -18.87
CA GLY A 11 28.91 -22.06 -17.47
C GLY A 11 27.58 -21.46 -16.99
N THR A 12 27.25 -21.71 -15.73
CA THR A 12 25.99 -21.28 -15.08
C THR A 12 26.19 -20.13 -14.08
N GLY A 13 27.13 -19.23 -14.36
CA GLY A 13 27.16 -17.89 -13.75
C GLY A 13 25.86 -17.11 -13.94
N GLN A 14 25.68 -16.00 -13.23
CA GLN A 14 24.37 -15.36 -13.04
C GLN A 14 23.59 -15.00 -14.32
N ALA A 15 24.27 -14.73 -15.44
CA ALA A 15 23.65 -14.43 -16.74
C ALA A 15 23.06 -15.68 -17.46
N GLY A 16 23.68 -16.85 -17.28
CA GLY A 16 23.41 -18.04 -18.10
C GLY A 16 22.03 -18.65 -17.91
N PRO A 17 21.60 -18.97 -16.67
CA PRO A 17 20.28 -19.52 -16.43
C PRO A 17 19.08 -18.68 -16.91
N PRO A 18 19.02 -17.34 -16.70
CA PRO A 18 17.93 -16.53 -17.28
C PRO A 18 18.06 -16.41 -18.81
N LEU A 19 19.28 -16.40 -19.37
CA LEU A 19 19.47 -16.43 -20.82
C LEU A 19 18.98 -17.75 -21.43
N ALA A 20 19.24 -18.89 -20.79
CA ALA A 20 18.74 -20.19 -21.23
C ALA A 20 17.21 -20.20 -21.31
N ALA A 21 16.54 -19.73 -20.24
CA ALA A 21 15.09 -19.58 -20.20
C ALA A 21 14.53 -18.62 -21.27
N ARG A 22 15.28 -17.56 -21.60
CA ARG A 22 14.91 -16.62 -22.68
C ARG A 22 15.04 -17.24 -24.06
N LEU A 23 16.12 -17.97 -24.33
CA LEU A 23 16.37 -18.64 -25.61
C LEU A 23 15.32 -19.74 -25.87
N THR A 24 15.06 -20.61 -24.89
CA THR A 24 14.06 -21.68 -25.05
C THR A 24 12.62 -21.16 -25.08
N GLY A 25 12.34 -20.05 -24.39
CA GLY A 25 11.06 -19.33 -24.50
C GLY A 25 10.80 -18.71 -25.88
N GLU A 26 11.86 -18.44 -26.65
CA GLU A 26 11.80 -18.06 -28.07
C GLU A 26 11.92 -19.28 -29.01
N GLY A 27 11.71 -20.50 -28.49
CA GLY A 27 11.67 -21.75 -29.25
C GLY A 27 13.02 -22.33 -29.64
N MET A 28 14.15 -21.72 -29.26
CA MET A 28 15.48 -22.19 -29.65
C MET A 28 15.89 -23.47 -28.91
N ARG A 29 16.33 -24.50 -29.65
CA ARG A 29 16.97 -25.70 -29.09
C ARG A 29 18.29 -25.28 -28.49
N THR A 30 18.36 -25.24 -27.16
CA THR A 30 19.48 -24.66 -26.41
C THR A 30 20.23 -25.74 -25.63
N ALA A 31 21.56 -25.66 -25.58
CA ALA A 31 22.37 -26.43 -24.65
C ALA A 31 22.95 -25.52 -23.55
N ILE A 32 23.02 -26.00 -22.31
CA ILE A 32 23.80 -25.37 -21.25
C ILE A 32 24.76 -26.38 -20.62
N VAL A 33 26.00 -25.94 -20.41
CA VAL A 33 27.11 -26.78 -19.94
C VAL A 33 27.58 -26.29 -18.58
N GLU A 34 27.67 -27.17 -17.60
CA GLU A 34 28.28 -26.88 -16.29
C GLU A 34 29.28 -27.97 -15.89
N ARG A 35 30.46 -27.57 -15.42
CA ARG A 35 31.55 -28.48 -15.04
C ARG A 35 31.63 -28.77 -13.55
N ASP A 36 30.97 -27.94 -12.73
CA ASP A 36 31.00 -28.00 -11.26
C ASP A 36 29.57 -27.82 -10.70
N ALA A 37 29.38 -27.00 -9.67
CA ALA A 37 28.09 -26.74 -9.05
C ALA A 37 27.33 -25.58 -9.73
N PHE A 38 26.06 -25.81 -10.02
CA PHE A 38 25.17 -24.81 -10.63
C PHE A 38 25.11 -23.48 -9.87
N GLY A 39 25.19 -22.36 -10.60
CA GLY A 39 25.04 -21.00 -10.09
C GLY A 39 26.32 -20.18 -9.95
N GLY A 40 27.44 -20.68 -10.48
CA GLY A 40 28.73 -19.98 -10.56
C GLY A 40 29.21 -19.38 -9.23
N THR A 41 29.91 -18.24 -9.28
CA THR A 41 30.42 -17.57 -8.07
C THR A 41 29.29 -17.26 -7.07
N CYS A 42 28.16 -16.73 -7.54
CA CYS A 42 27.10 -16.15 -6.71
C CYS A 42 26.50 -17.15 -5.70
N VAL A 43 26.13 -18.34 -6.19
CA VAL A 43 25.50 -19.39 -5.37
C VAL A 43 26.52 -20.17 -4.55
N ASN A 44 27.73 -20.39 -5.07
CA ASN A 44 28.67 -21.37 -4.54
C ASN A 44 29.69 -20.82 -3.53
N SER A 45 30.27 -19.64 -3.79
CA SER A 45 31.35 -19.06 -2.97
C SER A 45 31.32 -17.53 -2.88
N GLY A 46 30.17 -16.93 -3.22
CA GLY A 46 29.91 -15.51 -3.21
C GLY A 46 28.67 -15.15 -2.41
N CYS A 47 27.74 -14.41 -3.01
CA CYS A 47 26.61 -13.79 -2.31
C CYS A 47 25.84 -14.72 -1.37
N THR A 48 25.37 -15.90 -1.85
CA THR A 48 24.55 -16.81 -1.04
C THR A 48 25.25 -17.28 0.24
N PRO A 49 26.46 -17.89 0.18
CA PRO A 49 27.17 -18.28 1.39
C PRO A 49 27.60 -17.08 2.23
N THR A 50 28.23 -16.03 1.66
CA THR A 50 28.74 -14.91 2.49
C THR A 50 27.60 -14.18 3.20
N LYS A 51 26.45 -13.93 2.56
CA LYS A 51 25.34 -13.23 3.25
C LYS A 51 24.66 -14.14 4.28
N THR A 52 24.69 -15.46 4.09
CA THR A 52 24.26 -16.42 5.13
C THR A 52 25.17 -16.35 6.35
N LEU A 53 26.49 -16.30 6.17
CA LEU A 53 27.48 -16.17 7.24
C LEU A 53 27.42 -14.79 7.92
N ILE A 54 27.36 -13.68 7.17
CA ILE A 54 27.22 -12.31 7.69
C ILE A 54 25.96 -12.20 8.56
N ALA A 55 24.84 -12.83 8.19
CA ALA A 55 23.64 -12.86 9.03
C ALA A 55 23.87 -13.55 10.39
N SER A 56 24.65 -14.65 10.42
CA SER A 56 25.04 -15.29 11.69
C SER A 56 26.00 -14.41 12.50
N ALA A 57 26.97 -13.76 11.86
CA ALA A 57 27.92 -12.85 12.54
C ALA A 57 27.21 -11.61 13.12
N ARG A 58 26.23 -11.07 12.39
CA ARG A 58 25.38 -9.97 12.86
C ARG A 58 24.54 -10.37 14.07
N ALA A 59 24.02 -11.60 14.11
CA ALA A 59 23.30 -12.11 15.28
C ALA A 59 24.21 -12.17 16.52
N ALA A 60 25.46 -12.65 16.38
CA ALA A 60 26.44 -12.64 17.46
C ALA A 60 26.81 -11.21 17.92
N HIS A 61 27.00 -10.27 16.98
CA HIS A 61 27.28 -8.86 17.29
C HIS A 61 26.12 -8.19 18.03
N VAL A 62 24.87 -8.36 17.58
CA VAL A 62 23.68 -7.81 18.23
C VAL A 62 23.47 -8.43 19.62
N ALA A 63 23.71 -9.73 19.79
CA ALA A 63 23.64 -10.38 21.10
C ALA A 63 24.70 -9.86 22.08
N ARG A 64 25.96 -9.65 21.64
CA ARG A 64 27.00 -9.02 22.49
C ARG A 64 26.69 -7.56 22.82
N ARG A 65 25.99 -6.85 21.94
CA ARG A 65 25.54 -5.47 22.13
C ARG A 65 24.11 -5.35 22.68
N ALA A 66 23.51 -6.42 23.19
CA ALA A 66 22.12 -6.41 23.65
C ALA A 66 21.81 -5.29 24.66
N ALA A 67 22.77 -4.97 25.54
CA ALA A 67 22.66 -3.90 26.53
C ALA A 67 22.50 -2.50 25.91
N ASP A 68 23.04 -2.24 24.71
CA ASP A 68 22.84 -0.98 23.97
C ASP A 68 21.35 -0.72 23.64
N TYR A 69 20.54 -1.78 23.61
CA TYR A 69 19.12 -1.78 23.32
C TYR A 69 18.26 -2.05 24.58
N GLY A 70 18.86 -2.09 25.77
CA GLY A 70 18.18 -2.39 27.03
C GLY A 70 17.88 -3.88 27.28
N VAL A 71 18.46 -4.79 26.49
CA VAL A 71 18.27 -6.24 26.63
C VAL A 71 19.44 -6.84 27.40
N ILE A 72 19.14 -7.57 28.48
CA ILE A 72 20.14 -8.24 29.33
C ILE A 72 20.30 -9.70 28.86
N VAL A 73 21.54 -10.13 28.64
CA VAL A 73 21.89 -11.53 28.33
C VAL A 73 22.65 -12.11 29.53
N GLY A 74 22.18 -13.23 30.08
CA GLY A 74 22.68 -13.82 31.33
C GLY A 74 23.99 -14.60 31.24
N GLY A 75 24.81 -14.39 30.22
CA GLY A 75 26.05 -15.15 29.98
C GLY A 75 26.81 -14.69 28.74
N GLU A 76 27.98 -15.27 28.50
CA GLU A 76 28.84 -14.92 27.36
C GLU A 76 28.28 -15.44 26.03
N VAL A 77 28.39 -14.63 24.97
CA VAL A 77 27.92 -14.97 23.62
C VAL A 77 29.03 -15.68 22.84
N ALA A 78 29.07 -17.01 22.97
CA ALA A 78 29.90 -17.90 22.16
C ALA A 78 29.32 -18.13 20.75
N VAL A 79 30.15 -18.64 19.82
CA VAL A 79 29.75 -18.98 18.44
C VAL A 79 30.21 -20.40 18.09
N ASP A 80 29.25 -21.26 17.76
CA ASP A 80 29.49 -22.60 17.20
C ASP A 80 29.68 -22.48 15.67
N MET A 81 30.94 -22.46 15.23
CA MET A 81 31.28 -22.30 13.81
C MET A 81 30.89 -23.50 12.95
N ALA A 82 30.80 -24.71 13.52
CA ALA A 82 30.34 -25.91 12.81
C ALA A 82 28.85 -25.82 12.48
N ARG A 83 28.01 -25.33 13.41
CA ARG A 83 26.59 -25.01 13.14
C ARG A 83 26.43 -23.86 12.15
N VAL A 84 27.30 -22.84 12.22
CA VAL A 84 27.32 -21.73 11.24
C VAL A 84 27.64 -22.25 9.84
N LYS A 85 28.64 -23.12 9.68
CA LYS A 85 28.98 -23.79 8.43
C LYS A 85 27.82 -24.67 7.93
N ALA A 86 27.28 -25.54 8.78
CA ALA A 86 26.16 -26.41 8.41
C ALA A 86 24.92 -25.62 7.95
N ARG A 87 24.65 -24.46 8.55
CA ARG A 87 23.60 -23.52 8.10
C ARG A 87 23.93 -22.91 6.73
N LYS A 88 25.19 -22.51 6.47
CA LYS A 88 25.66 -22.05 5.15
C LYS A 88 25.48 -23.15 4.09
N ASP A 89 25.93 -24.38 4.39
CA ASP A 89 25.82 -25.53 3.49
C ASP A 89 24.37 -25.86 3.14
N ALA A 90 23.46 -25.85 4.12
CA ALA A 90 22.04 -26.11 3.89
C ALA A 90 21.38 -25.07 2.96
N VAL A 91 21.74 -23.78 3.09
CA VAL A 91 21.22 -22.71 2.21
C VAL A 91 21.80 -22.83 0.81
N VAL A 92 23.13 -22.99 0.68
CA VAL A 92 23.81 -23.17 -0.61
C VAL A 92 23.27 -24.40 -1.35
N ARG A 93 23.11 -25.54 -0.66
CA ARG A 93 22.55 -26.77 -1.22
C ARG A 93 21.13 -26.55 -1.74
N ARG A 94 20.24 -25.90 -0.98
CA ARG A 94 18.88 -25.58 -1.43
C ARG A 94 18.88 -24.71 -2.69
N SER A 95 19.78 -23.74 -2.79
CA SER A 95 19.92 -22.90 -4.00
C SER A 95 20.43 -23.70 -5.21
N ARG A 96 21.45 -24.55 -5.02
CA ARG A 96 21.97 -25.45 -6.07
C ARG A 96 20.88 -26.41 -6.59
N GLU A 97 20.17 -27.07 -5.69
CA GLU A 97 19.09 -28.02 -6.01
C GLU A 97 17.93 -27.34 -6.75
N GLY A 98 17.54 -26.14 -6.32
CA GLY A 98 16.49 -25.36 -6.98
C GLY A 98 16.87 -24.96 -8.41
N LEU A 99 18.10 -24.46 -8.60
CA LEU A 99 18.60 -24.06 -9.91
C LEU A 99 18.78 -25.24 -10.86
N ALA A 100 19.37 -26.34 -10.39
CA ALA A 100 19.53 -27.55 -11.20
C ALA A 100 18.17 -28.18 -11.60
N ARG A 101 17.18 -28.16 -10.70
CA ARG A 101 15.81 -28.63 -10.99
C ARG A 101 15.08 -27.72 -11.96
N TRP A 102 15.25 -26.40 -11.86
CA TRP A 102 14.64 -25.44 -12.78
C TRP A 102 15.18 -25.62 -14.21
N LEU A 103 16.51 -25.66 -14.37
CA LEU A 103 17.15 -25.91 -15.67
C LEU A 103 16.80 -27.30 -16.23
N GLY A 104 16.84 -28.34 -15.41
CA GLY A 104 16.49 -29.71 -15.81
C GLY A 104 15.00 -29.95 -16.10
N ALA A 105 14.14 -28.95 -15.90
CA ALA A 105 12.71 -28.98 -16.21
C ALA A 105 12.30 -28.00 -17.33
N MET A 106 13.27 -27.33 -17.99
CA MET A 106 12.98 -26.47 -19.13
C MET A 106 12.79 -27.29 -20.40
N GLU A 107 11.66 -27.07 -21.07
CA GLU A 107 11.48 -27.51 -22.46
C GLU A 107 12.54 -26.85 -23.37
N ASN A 108 12.94 -27.56 -24.44
CA ASN A 108 13.98 -27.16 -25.40
C ASN A 108 15.40 -26.91 -24.82
N LEU A 109 15.65 -27.13 -23.53
CA LEU A 109 16.99 -27.07 -22.93
C LEU A 109 17.60 -28.46 -22.75
N THR A 110 18.84 -28.65 -23.20
CA THR A 110 19.67 -29.80 -22.81
C THR A 110 20.74 -29.36 -21.81
N VAL A 111 20.78 -30.01 -20.65
CA VAL A 111 21.73 -29.69 -19.57
C VAL A 111 22.86 -30.72 -19.54
N TYR A 112 24.06 -30.31 -19.97
CA TYR A 112 25.26 -31.14 -19.92
C TYR A 112 26.05 -30.87 -18.62
N ARG A 113 26.53 -31.96 -17.99
CA ARG A 113 27.54 -31.91 -16.94
C ARG A 113 28.88 -32.35 -17.53
N GLY A 114 29.87 -31.47 -17.54
CA GLY A 114 31.18 -31.73 -18.18
C GLY A 114 31.95 -30.44 -18.48
N HIS A 115 33.22 -30.54 -18.89
CA HIS A 115 34.04 -29.36 -19.21
C HIS A 115 33.90 -28.95 -20.68
N GLY A 116 33.13 -27.89 -20.93
CA GLY A 116 32.99 -27.30 -22.27
C GLY A 116 34.27 -26.58 -22.74
N ARG A 117 34.83 -27.03 -23.87
CA ARG A 117 35.97 -26.40 -24.55
C ARG A 117 35.63 -26.09 -26.01
N LEU A 118 36.03 -24.91 -26.49
CA LEU A 118 35.96 -24.54 -27.91
C LEU A 118 37.01 -25.31 -28.72
N GLU A 119 36.59 -25.82 -29.87
CA GLU A 119 37.47 -26.37 -30.92
C GLU A 119 37.40 -25.56 -32.23
N GLY A 120 36.65 -24.45 -32.21
CA GLY A 120 36.54 -23.50 -33.31
C GLY A 120 35.33 -22.57 -33.10
N PRO A 121 35.07 -21.62 -34.01
CA PRO A 121 34.06 -20.56 -33.85
C PRO A 121 32.60 -21.02 -33.61
N ARG A 122 32.27 -22.29 -33.87
CA ARG A 122 30.92 -22.86 -33.79
C ARG A 122 30.84 -24.19 -33.03
N HIS A 123 31.96 -24.63 -32.43
CA HIS A 123 32.14 -26.00 -31.96
C HIS A 123 32.55 -26.06 -30.48
N VAL A 124 31.75 -26.75 -29.66
CA VAL A 124 32.03 -27.00 -28.24
C VAL A 124 32.17 -28.49 -28.00
N ARG A 125 33.34 -28.92 -27.53
CA ARG A 125 33.61 -30.29 -27.05
C ARG A 125 33.22 -30.40 -25.58
N ILE A 126 32.52 -31.47 -25.21
CA ILE A 126 32.19 -31.84 -23.83
C ILE A 126 32.45 -33.35 -23.71
N ASP A 127 33.46 -33.74 -22.92
CA ASP A 127 33.74 -35.14 -22.54
C ASP A 127 33.70 -36.15 -23.70
N GLY A 128 34.18 -35.73 -24.88
CA GLY A 128 34.22 -36.48 -26.13
C GLY A 128 33.13 -36.10 -27.14
N ALA A 129 31.93 -35.73 -26.69
CA ALA A 129 30.83 -35.28 -27.54
C ALA A 129 31.13 -33.90 -28.16
N LEU A 130 30.81 -33.72 -29.44
CA LEU A 130 30.97 -32.45 -30.16
C LEU A 130 29.60 -31.82 -30.40
N LEU A 131 29.37 -30.64 -29.84
CA LEU A 131 28.20 -29.82 -30.09
C LEU A 131 28.52 -28.74 -31.14
N GLU A 132 27.54 -28.45 -31.99
CA GLU A 132 27.62 -27.39 -33.02
C GLU A 132 26.49 -26.36 -32.79
N ALA A 133 26.81 -25.06 -32.78
CA ALA A 133 25.81 -24.00 -32.78
C ALA A 133 26.32 -22.71 -33.45
N GLU A 134 25.37 -21.90 -33.95
CA GLU A 134 25.68 -20.57 -34.49
C GLU A 134 25.82 -19.48 -33.41
N ARG A 135 25.42 -19.78 -32.17
CA ARG A 135 25.50 -18.88 -31.01
C ARG A 135 26.17 -19.59 -29.84
N ILE A 136 27.26 -19.04 -29.32
CA ILE A 136 27.96 -19.56 -28.14
C ILE A 136 28.11 -18.42 -27.12
N VAL A 137 27.78 -18.69 -25.86
CA VAL A 137 27.82 -17.70 -24.79
C VAL A 137 28.67 -18.19 -23.63
N LEU A 138 29.74 -17.47 -23.34
CA LEU A 138 30.74 -17.82 -22.32
C LEU A 138 30.42 -17.12 -20.99
N ASN A 139 30.11 -17.91 -19.96
CA ASN A 139 29.59 -17.48 -18.66
C ASN A 139 30.22 -18.32 -17.51
N VAL A 140 31.50 -18.63 -17.67
CA VAL A 140 32.29 -19.58 -16.85
C VAL A 140 32.73 -19.05 -15.47
N GLY A 141 32.37 -17.81 -15.15
CA GLY A 141 32.77 -17.15 -13.90
C GLY A 141 34.26 -16.82 -13.79
N ALA A 142 34.66 -16.42 -12.59
CA ALA A 142 36.06 -16.26 -12.19
C ALA A 142 36.34 -17.00 -10.88
N ARG A 143 37.62 -17.25 -10.58
CA ARG A 143 38.10 -17.80 -9.28
C ARG A 143 38.92 -16.77 -8.51
N ALA A 144 39.19 -17.02 -7.23
CA ALA A 144 40.06 -16.16 -6.43
C ALA A 144 41.46 -16.02 -7.06
N ALA A 145 42.04 -14.82 -7.03
CA ALA A 145 43.42 -14.63 -7.45
C ALA A 145 44.37 -15.02 -6.30
N VAL A 146 45.33 -15.89 -6.61
CA VAL A 146 46.50 -16.16 -5.75
C VAL A 146 47.70 -15.49 -6.44
N PRO A 147 48.38 -14.53 -5.79
CA PRO A 147 49.57 -13.89 -6.33
C PRO A 147 50.80 -14.79 -6.15
N ASP A 148 51.81 -14.64 -7.00
CA ASP A 148 53.11 -15.26 -6.72
C ASP A 148 53.87 -14.38 -5.73
N MET A 149 53.78 -14.73 -4.45
CA MET A 149 54.23 -13.95 -3.30
C MET A 149 55.34 -14.69 -2.55
N PRO A 150 56.42 -14.01 -2.09
CA PRO A 150 57.52 -14.64 -1.36
C PRO A 150 57.04 -15.47 -0.17
N GLY A 151 57.48 -16.73 -0.09
CA GLY A 151 57.15 -17.70 0.96
C GLY A 151 55.70 -18.22 0.98
N LEU A 152 54.81 -17.77 0.08
CA LEU A 152 53.39 -18.18 0.08
C LEU A 152 53.17 -19.69 -0.19
N ARG A 153 54.18 -20.37 -0.73
CA ARG A 153 54.15 -21.82 -0.98
C ARG A 153 54.52 -22.67 0.25
N GLU A 154 54.93 -22.02 1.35
CA GLU A 154 55.42 -22.66 2.59
C GLU A 154 54.44 -22.49 3.77
N VAL A 155 53.40 -21.67 3.60
CA VAL A 155 52.36 -21.36 4.59
C VAL A 155 50.98 -21.85 4.13
N ASP A 156 50.15 -22.24 5.07
CA ASP A 156 48.75 -22.58 4.81
C ASP A 156 47.93 -21.29 4.67
N TYR A 157 47.17 -21.16 3.57
CA TYR A 157 46.37 -19.97 3.29
C TYR A 157 44.96 -20.31 2.82
N LEU A 158 44.04 -19.40 3.13
CA LEU A 158 42.65 -19.44 2.74
C LEU A 158 42.39 -18.45 1.60
N THR A 159 41.34 -18.71 0.84
CA THR A 159 40.82 -17.85 -0.21
C THR A 159 39.34 -17.57 0.06
N SER A 160 38.74 -16.63 -0.65
CA SER A 160 37.29 -16.40 -0.59
C SER A 160 36.42 -17.63 -0.90
N THR A 161 36.98 -18.70 -1.49
CA THR A 161 36.28 -19.98 -1.67
C THR A 161 36.60 -20.97 -0.56
N THR A 162 37.87 -21.22 -0.23
CA THR A 162 38.23 -22.20 0.82
C THR A 162 37.84 -21.75 2.23
N MET A 163 37.74 -20.44 2.48
CA MET A 163 37.20 -19.88 3.73
C MET A 163 35.73 -20.26 3.97
N MET A 164 34.96 -20.59 2.91
CA MET A 164 33.57 -21.07 3.07
C MET A 164 33.50 -22.45 3.72
N GLU A 165 34.60 -23.22 3.68
CA GLU A 165 34.62 -24.59 4.21
C GLU A 165 35.20 -24.72 5.63
N VAL A 166 35.51 -23.60 6.27
CA VAL A 166 35.97 -23.53 7.67
C VAL A 166 34.80 -23.72 8.65
N ASP A 167 34.92 -24.68 9.56
CA ASP A 167 33.99 -24.99 10.66
C ASP A 167 34.51 -24.57 12.05
N PHE A 168 35.73 -24.03 12.13
CA PHE A 168 36.35 -23.50 13.34
C PHE A 168 36.40 -21.96 13.34
N LEU A 169 36.81 -21.36 14.45
CA LEU A 169 37.04 -19.91 14.56
C LEU A 169 38.56 -19.64 14.61
N PRO A 170 39.16 -18.97 13.61
CA PRO A 170 40.55 -18.53 13.68
C PRO A 170 40.79 -17.62 14.89
N GLU A 171 41.80 -17.96 15.72
CA GLU A 171 42.27 -17.09 16.82
C GLU A 171 42.59 -15.67 16.31
N HIS A 172 43.40 -15.59 15.25
CA HIS A 172 43.79 -14.34 14.61
C HIS A 172 43.85 -14.55 13.09
N LEU A 173 42.94 -13.91 12.37
CA LEU A 173 42.86 -13.92 10.91
C LEU A 173 43.56 -12.69 10.32
N VAL A 174 44.58 -12.89 9.49
CA VAL A 174 45.18 -11.82 8.68
C VAL A 174 44.57 -11.86 7.29
N VAL A 175 44.03 -10.72 6.83
CA VAL A 175 43.34 -10.60 5.55
C VAL A 175 44.15 -9.70 4.61
N VAL A 176 44.74 -10.26 3.57
CA VAL A 176 45.51 -9.50 2.57
C VAL A 176 44.58 -9.10 1.42
N GLY A 177 44.31 -7.80 1.33
CA GLY A 177 43.37 -7.16 0.38
C GLY A 177 42.23 -6.44 1.10
N GLY A 178 42.36 -5.13 1.30
CA GLY A 178 41.39 -4.21 1.91
C GLY A 178 40.27 -3.76 0.95
N SER A 179 39.84 -4.64 0.05
CA SER A 179 38.75 -4.43 -0.89
C SER A 179 37.54 -5.32 -0.55
N TYR A 180 36.46 -5.23 -1.35
CA TYR A 180 35.10 -5.65 -0.97
C TYR A 180 35.03 -7.02 -0.27
N VAL A 181 35.64 -8.05 -0.87
CA VAL A 181 35.62 -9.42 -0.34
C VAL A 181 36.38 -9.54 0.99
N GLY A 182 37.54 -8.90 1.10
CA GLY A 182 38.35 -8.93 2.31
C GLY A 182 37.67 -8.22 3.48
N LEU A 183 37.02 -7.08 3.23
CA LEU A 183 36.33 -6.33 4.29
C LEU A 183 35.07 -7.04 4.80
N GLU A 184 34.30 -7.71 3.92
CA GLU A 184 33.19 -8.58 4.36
C GLU A 184 33.69 -9.70 5.28
N PHE A 185 34.74 -10.42 4.89
CA PHE A 185 35.32 -11.47 5.73
C PHE A 185 35.91 -10.92 7.04
N ALA A 186 36.56 -9.75 7.00
CA ALA A 186 37.19 -9.13 8.15
C ALA A 186 36.18 -8.78 9.25
N GLN A 187 35.13 -8.01 8.93
CA GLN A 187 34.10 -7.67 9.92
C GLN A 187 33.33 -8.92 10.37
N MET A 188 33.05 -9.86 9.46
CA MET A 188 32.31 -11.08 9.76
C MET A 188 33.06 -11.98 10.77
N TYR A 189 34.35 -12.27 10.56
CA TYR A 189 35.15 -13.07 11.50
C TYR A 189 35.43 -12.32 12.80
N ARG A 190 35.62 -11.00 12.74
CA ARG A 190 35.71 -10.16 13.96
C ARG A 190 34.44 -10.26 14.81
N ARG A 191 33.27 -10.23 14.17
CA ARG A 191 31.96 -10.39 14.82
C ARG A 191 31.66 -11.82 15.26
N PHE A 192 32.23 -12.85 14.64
CA PHE A 192 32.19 -14.20 15.23
C PHE A 192 33.04 -14.27 16.50
N GLY A 193 34.25 -13.71 16.50
CA GLY A 193 35.07 -13.51 17.70
C GLY A 193 36.59 -13.46 17.47
N SER A 194 37.07 -13.66 16.24
CA SER A 194 38.49 -13.61 15.91
C SER A 194 39.14 -12.25 16.25
N ARG A 195 40.44 -12.25 16.52
CA ARG A 195 41.27 -11.08 16.18
C ARG A 195 41.39 -11.00 14.66
N VAL A 196 41.39 -9.79 14.11
CA VAL A 196 41.47 -9.59 12.66
C VAL A 196 42.38 -8.43 12.34
N THR A 197 43.32 -8.65 11.41
CA THR A 197 44.15 -7.58 10.83
C THR A 197 43.97 -7.56 9.32
N VAL A 198 43.53 -6.43 8.77
CA VAL A 198 43.46 -6.19 7.32
C VAL A 198 44.77 -5.56 6.86
N VAL A 199 45.37 -6.14 5.83
CA VAL A 199 46.58 -5.64 5.17
C VAL A 199 46.21 -5.19 3.76
N GLU A 200 46.40 -3.91 3.47
CA GLU A 200 46.17 -3.30 2.15
C GLU A 200 47.48 -2.71 1.63
N MET A 201 47.80 -2.99 0.37
CA MET A 201 49.02 -2.53 -0.29
C MET A 201 48.95 -1.05 -0.66
N GLY A 202 47.74 -0.54 -0.93
CA GLY A 202 47.50 0.88 -1.18
C GLY A 202 47.41 1.73 0.11
N PRO A 203 47.41 3.07 -0.03
CA PRO A 203 47.34 4.01 1.09
C PRO A 203 45.97 4.10 1.75
N ARG A 204 44.94 3.43 1.20
CA ARG A 204 43.53 3.49 1.65
C ARG A 204 42.80 2.18 1.36
N LEU A 205 41.82 1.85 2.20
CA LEU A 205 40.84 0.80 1.92
C LEU A 205 40.01 1.16 0.68
N ILE A 206 39.44 0.16 0.00
CA ILE A 206 38.50 0.32 -1.12
C ILE A 206 38.85 1.44 -2.14
N GLY A 207 40.13 1.67 -2.48
CA GLY A 207 40.64 2.83 -3.25
C GLY A 207 40.10 3.10 -4.68
N ARG A 208 39.07 2.35 -5.12
CA ARG A 208 38.20 2.69 -6.26
C ARG A 208 37.04 3.63 -5.89
N ASP A 209 36.70 3.70 -4.61
CA ASP A 209 35.76 4.66 -4.02
C ASP A 209 36.49 5.95 -3.60
N ASP A 210 35.71 6.94 -3.15
CA ASP A 210 36.23 8.23 -2.70
C ASP A 210 36.87 8.15 -1.30
N GLU A 211 37.66 9.18 -0.98
CA GLU A 211 38.55 9.22 0.18
C GLU A 211 37.80 9.14 1.51
N ASP A 212 36.82 10.01 1.72
CA ASP A 212 36.02 10.01 2.94
C ASP A 212 35.16 8.74 3.09
N VAL A 213 34.70 8.15 1.98
CA VAL A 213 33.99 6.86 2.01
C VAL A 213 34.92 5.74 2.47
N SER A 214 36.17 5.73 1.99
CA SER A 214 37.25 4.84 2.50
C SER A 214 37.46 5.04 3.99
N ASP A 215 37.59 6.29 4.42
CA ASP A 215 38.03 6.63 5.77
C ASP A 215 36.94 6.31 6.80
N THR A 216 35.68 6.58 6.50
CA THR A 216 34.56 6.12 7.34
C THR A 216 34.40 4.59 7.33
N VAL A 217 34.69 3.89 6.23
CA VAL A 217 34.74 2.42 6.25
C VAL A 217 35.86 1.91 7.16
N LYS A 218 37.02 2.57 7.17
CA LYS A 218 38.12 2.29 8.11
C LYS A 218 37.69 2.55 9.57
N GLU A 219 37.11 3.71 9.86
CA GLU A 219 36.58 4.07 11.20
C GLU A 219 35.58 3.04 11.74
N ILE A 220 34.66 2.55 10.90
CA ILE A 220 33.66 1.54 11.28
C ILE A 220 34.32 0.21 11.66
N LEU A 221 35.34 -0.22 10.91
CA LEU A 221 36.04 -1.48 11.15
C LEU A 221 36.96 -1.40 12.38
N GLU A 222 37.71 -0.32 12.53
CA GLU A 222 38.55 -0.07 13.71
C GLU A 222 37.71 0.12 14.97
N GLY A 223 36.52 0.72 14.87
CA GLY A 223 35.53 0.83 15.95
C GLY A 223 34.98 -0.50 16.45
N GLU A 224 35.09 -1.59 15.67
CA GLU A 224 34.81 -2.97 16.12
C GLU A 224 36.08 -3.72 16.56
N GLY A 225 37.26 -3.11 16.46
CA GLY A 225 38.54 -3.72 16.77
C GLY A 225 39.10 -4.63 15.66
N VAL A 226 38.85 -4.28 14.39
CA VAL A 226 39.66 -4.76 13.27
C VAL A 226 40.91 -3.89 13.18
N GLU A 227 42.09 -4.49 13.25
CA GLU A 227 43.36 -3.78 13.01
C GLU A 227 43.52 -3.52 11.50
N VAL A 228 43.98 -2.34 11.09
CA VAL A 228 44.19 -2.01 9.66
C VAL A 228 45.63 -1.56 9.42
N ARG A 229 46.29 -2.17 8.43
CA ARG A 229 47.64 -1.80 7.96
C ARG A 229 47.54 -1.39 6.49
N LEU A 230 47.91 -0.15 6.20
CA LEU A 230 47.91 0.47 4.87
C LEU A 230 49.35 0.67 4.39
N ASP A 231 49.53 1.03 3.12
CA ASP A 231 50.84 1.19 2.48
C ASP A 231 51.74 -0.05 2.67
N ALA A 232 51.14 -1.24 2.69
CA ALA A 232 51.85 -2.51 2.81
C ALA A 232 52.55 -2.89 1.50
N ALA A 233 53.60 -2.16 1.16
CA ALA A 233 54.52 -2.56 0.11
C ALA A 233 55.24 -3.88 0.48
N CYS A 234 55.68 -4.60 -0.56
CA CYS A 234 56.50 -5.81 -0.45
C CYS A 234 56.00 -6.86 0.57
N VAL A 235 54.70 -7.14 0.59
CA VAL A 235 54.14 -8.21 1.43
C VAL A 235 54.79 -9.56 1.09
N GLY A 236 55.37 -10.20 2.10
CA GLY A 236 55.87 -11.57 2.07
C GLY A 236 55.33 -12.35 3.26
N VAL A 237 55.37 -13.69 3.21
CA VAL A 237 54.82 -14.54 4.27
C VAL A 237 55.77 -15.67 4.66
N ALA A 238 55.76 -16.04 5.94
CA ALA A 238 56.62 -17.08 6.50
C ALA A 238 55.91 -17.88 7.60
N ARG A 239 56.37 -19.10 7.88
CA ARG A 239 55.86 -19.94 8.98
C ARG A 239 56.71 -19.70 10.24
N GLN A 240 56.11 -19.18 11.30
CA GLN A 240 56.80 -18.75 12.53
C GLN A 240 56.10 -19.36 13.74
N ALA A 241 56.78 -20.28 14.45
CA ALA A 241 56.27 -20.98 15.64
C ALA A 241 54.87 -21.62 15.46
N GLY A 242 54.57 -22.16 14.27
CA GLY A 242 53.27 -22.77 13.94
C GLY A 242 52.17 -21.76 13.54
N LYS A 243 52.48 -20.46 13.55
CA LYS A 243 51.62 -19.37 13.04
C LYS A 243 52.13 -18.84 11.70
N VAL A 244 51.31 -18.04 11.01
CA VAL A 244 51.66 -17.38 9.76
C VAL A 244 52.08 -15.94 10.07
N ALA A 245 53.34 -15.62 9.79
CA ALA A 245 53.85 -14.26 9.83
C ALA A 245 53.69 -13.61 8.46
N VAL A 246 53.07 -12.44 8.42
CA VAL A 246 52.95 -11.59 7.22
C VAL A 246 53.89 -10.40 7.40
N GLY A 247 55.02 -10.41 6.69
CA GLY A 247 55.98 -9.32 6.67
C GLY A 247 55.48 -8.14 5.84
N LEU A 248 55.65 -6.92 6.35
CA LEU A 248 55.12 -5.69 5.80
C LEU A 248 56.22 -4.62 5.75
N SER A 249 56.49 -4.00 4.59
CA SER A 249 57.29 -2.76 4.55
C SER A 249 56.40 -1.51 4.73
N CYS A 250 55.53 -1.54 5.74
CA CYS A 250 54.78 -0.37 6.21
C CYS A 250 55.73 0.62 6.93
N LYS A 251 55.34 1.90 6.98
CA LYS A 251 56.08 2.92 7.76
C LYS A 251 55.77 2.90 9.25
N ASP A 252 54.55 2.50 9.61
CA ASP A 252 54.03 2.54 10.99
C ASP A 252 53.69 1.13 11.50
N GLY A 253 53.95 0.89 12.79
CA GLY A 253 53.71 -0.37 13.50
C GLY A 253 54.79 -1.45 13.30
N PRO A 254 54.64 -2.64 13.91
CA PRO A 254 55.61 -3.73 13.76
C PRO A 254 55.80 -4.18 12.30
N PRO A 255 57.01 -4.61 11.90
CA PRO A 255 57.32 -5.01 10.52
C PRO A 255 56.70 -6.36 10.10
N GLU A 256 56.07 -7.07 11.04
CA GLU A 256 55.35 -8.33 10.79
C GLU A 256 54.01 -8.34 11.53
N VAL A 257 53.05 -9.10 11.01
CA VAL A 257 51.79 -9.44 11.68
C VAL A 257 51.71 -10.96 11.76
N ILE A 258 51.75 -11.51 12.97
CA ILE A 258 51.67 -12.95 13.23
C ILE A 258 50.21 -13.33 13.51
N GLY A 259 49.55 -14.01 12.57
CA GLY A 259 48.20 -14.56 12.74
C GLY A 259 48.20 -16.08 12.79
N SER A 260 47.12 -16.70 13.26
CA SER A 260 46.96 -18.15 13.15
C SER A 260 46.53 -18.59 11.75
N HIS A 261 45.84 -17.73 11.00
CA HIS A 261 45.36 -18.02 9.65
C HIS A 261 45.50 -16.80 8.72
N LEU A 262 45.80 -17.07 7.45
CA LEU A 262 45.92 -16.08 6.36
C LEU A 262 44.75 -16.23 5.37
N LEU A 263 44.11 -15.13 5.00
CA LEU A 263 43.11 -15.06 3.93
C LEU A 263 43.59 -14.13 2.81
N LEU A 264 43.66 -14.67 1.59
CA LEU A 264 43.94 -13.91 0.37
C LEU A 264 42.64 -13.39 -0.25
N ALA A 265 42.52 -12.07 -0.35
CA ALA A 265 41.39 -11.34 -0.91
C ALA A 265 41.79 -10.37 -2.06
N VAL A 266 42.99 -10.54 -2.63
CA VAL A 266 43.63 -9.64 -3.61
C VAL A 266 42.98 -9.57 -5.01
N GLY A 267 41.79 -10.15 -5.20
CA GLY A 267 41.02 -10.06 -6.44
C GLY A 267 40.57 -11.40 -7.01
N ARG A 268 40.27 -11.43 -8.32
CA ARG A 268 39.79 -12.60 -9.07
C ARG A 268 40.52 -12.74 -10.41
N ARG A 269 40.63 -13.99 -10.89
CA ARG A 269 41.13 -14.36 -12.23
C ARG A 269 40.03 -15.11 -13.00
N PRO A 270 39.72 -14.74 -14.25
CA PRO A 270 38.66 -15.38 -15.04
C PRO A 270 38.99 -16.83 -15.40
N ASN A 271 37.96 -17.64 -15.64
CA ASN A 271 38.07 -19.07 -15.92
C ASN A 271 38.26 -19.38 -17.42
N THR A 272 39.17 -18.65 -18.07
CA THR A 272 39.38 -18.66 -19.53
C THR A 272 40.48 -19.61 -20.04
N HIS A 273 41.49 -19.88 -19.21
CA HIS A 273 42.75 -20.55 -19.57
C HIS A 273 42.64 -21.99 -20.13
N ASP A 274 41.45 -22.57 -20.06
CA ASP A 274 41.14 -23.97 -20.33
C ASP A 274 39.96 -24.15 -21.29
N LEU A 275 39.46 -23.05 -21.86
CA LEU A 275 38.31 -23.02 -22.78
C LEU A 275 38.66 -23.17 -24.26
N GLY A 276 39.93 -23.18 -24.66
CA GLY A 276 40.32 -23.23 -26.08
C GLY A 276 40.04 -21.93 -26.85
N LEU A 277 40.12 -20.79 -26.18
CA LEU A 277 39.86 -19.47 -26.79
C LEU A 277 40.74 -19.21 -28.01
N ASP A 278 42.03 -19.55 -27.93
CA ASP A 278 42.99 -19.40 -29.03
C ASP A 278 42.57 -20.19 -30.28
N THR A 279 42.04 -21.42 -30.09
CA THR A 279 41.54 -22.29 -31.16
C THR A 279 40.29 -21.72 -31.84
N ALA A 280 39.52 -20.89 -31.16
CA ALA A 280 38.37 -20.20 -31.72
C ALA A 280 38.69 -18.79 -32.27
N GLY A 281 39.83 -18.20 -31.90
CA GLY A 281 40.19 -16.81 -32.20
C GLY A 281 39.61 -15.77 -31.22
N VAL A 282 39.22 -16.18 -30.01
CA VAL A 282 38.62 -15.30 -28.99
C VAL A 282 39.70 -14.57 -28.19
N GLU A 283 39.78 -13.25 -28.32
CA GLU A 283 40.81 -12.41 -27.68
C GLU A 283 40.59 -12.21 -26.16
N THR A 284 41.69 -12.09 -25.42
CA THR A 284 41.68 -11.74 -23.98
C THR A 284 42.64 -10.61 -23.64
N ASP A 285 42.31 -9.82 -22.61
CA ASP A 285 43.21 -8.82 -22.03
C ASP A 285 44.44 -9.46 -21.35
N GLY A 286 45.43 -8.64 -20.98
CA GLY A 286 46.66 -9.09 -20.29
C GLY A 286 46.46 -9.71 -18.90
N ARG A 287 45.22 -9.89 -18.43
CA ARG A 287 44.84 -10.59 -17.19
C ARG A 287 43.95 -11.82 -17.47
N GLY A 288 43.66 -12.09 -18.75
CA GLY A 288 42.86 -13.21 -19.25
C GLY A 288 41.35 -12.97 -19.32
N TYR A 289 40.86 -11.74 -19.16
CA TYR A 289 39.43 -11.43 -19.35
C TYR A 289 39.11 -11.35 -20.83
N ILE A 290 37.97 -11.91 -21.26
CA ILE A 290 37.58 -11.90 -22.67
C ILE A 290 37.28 -10.47 -23.11
N VAL A 291 37.88 -10.03 -24.22
CA VAL A 291 37.63 -8.72 -24.81
C VAL A 291 36.25 -8.72 -25.45
N VAL A 292 35.42 -7.74 -25.09
CA VAL A 292 34.08 -7.57 -25.64
C VAL A 292 33.76 -6.13 -26.02
N ASP A 293 32.87 -5.99 -27.01
CA ASP A 293 32.21 -4.73 -27.34
C ASP A 293 31.08 -4.36 -26.34
N ASP A 294 30.35 -3.29 -26.63
CA ASP A 294 29.25 -2.83 -25.78
C ASP A 294 27.95 -3.66 -25.93
N GLN A 295 27.90 -4.60 -26.87
CA GLN A 295 26.88 -5.64 -27.05
C GLN A 295 27.34 -7.01 -26.50
N LEU A 296 28.47 -7.06 -25.78
CA LEU A 296 29.07 -8.26 -25.16
C LEU A 296 29.60 -9.30 -26.17
N ARG A 297 29.76 -8.91 -27.44
CA ARG A 297 30.31 -9.75 -28.52
C ARG A 297 31.83 -9.79 -28.40
N THR A 298 32.42 -10.94 -28.69
CA THR A 298 33.89 -11.12 -28.73
C THR A 298 34.47 -10.74 -30.09
N SER A 299 35.78 -10.92 -30.28
CA SER A 299 36.45 -10.87 -31.59
C SER A 299 35.88 -11.86 -32.63
N VAL A 300 35.10 -12.86 -32.20
CA VAL A 300 34.56 -13.93 -33.06
C VAL A 300 33.05 -13.77 -33.24
N PRO A 301 32.55 -13.56 -34.48
CA PRO A 301 31.12 -13.51 -34.76
C PRO A 301 30.39 -14.78 -34.33
N GLY A 302 29.31 -14.63 -33.55
CA GLY A 302 28.56 -15.73 -32.96
C GLY A 302 29.04 -16.16 -31.57
N ILE A 303 30.10 -15.54 -31.01
CA ILE A 303 30.55 -15.78 -29.64
C ILE A 303 30.41 -14.51 -28.79
N TRP A 304 29.72 -14.63 -27.64
CA TRP A 304 29.55 -13.58 -26.63
C TRP A 304 30.15 -13.99 -25.28
N ALA A 305 30.47 -13.03 -24.42
CA ALA A 305 31.01 -13.29 -23.08
C ALA A 305 30.37 -12.41 -21.99
N VAL A 306 29.85 -13.04 -20.93
CA VAL A 306 28.96 -12.42 -19.94
C VAL A 306 29.36 -12.75 -18.49
N GLY A 307 29.05 -11.85 -17.55
CA GLY A 307 29.38 -12.00 -16.13
C GLY A 307 30.87 -11.77 -15.83
N ASP A 308 31.40 -12.48 -14.81
CA ASP A 308 32.78 -12.30 -14.34
C ASP A 308 33.84 -12.34 -15.48
N VAL A 309 33.61 -13.15 -16.53
CA VAL A 309 34.62 -13.52 -17.52
C VAL A 309 35.01 -12.37 -18.47
N ASN A 310 34.13 -11.38 -18.66
CA ASN A 310 34.37 -10.19 -19.49
C ASN A 310 34.95 -8.99 -18.70
N GLY A 311 35.08 -9.10 -17.37
CA GLY A 311 35.59 -8.05 -16.49
C GLY A 311 34.66 -6.85 -16.28
N ARG A 312 33.53 -6.76 -16.99
CA ARG A 312 32.49 -5.72 -16.91
C ARG A 312 31.22 -6.17 -16.17
N GLY A 313 30.99 -7.48 -16.04
CA GLY A 313 29.85 -8.12 -15.37
C GLY A 313 30.12 -8.68 -13.96
N ALA A 314 31.14 -8.20 -13.25
CA ALA A 314 31.69 -8.81 -12.03
C ALA A 314 30.81 -8.75 -10.75
N PHE A 315 29.61 -8.20 -10.82
CA PHE A 315 28.60 -8.24 -9.74
C PHE A 315 27.30 -8.90 -10.22
N THR A 316 26.55 -9.53 -9.31
CA THR A 316 25.32 -10.29 -9.61
C THR A 316 24.33 -9.54 -10.51
N HIS A 317 24.00 -8.29 -10.19
CA HIS A 317 23.09 -7.45 -10.99
C HIS A 317 23.72 -6.98 -12.30
N THR A 318 25.04 -6.74 -12.36
CA THR A 318 25.72 -6.43 -13.62
C THR A 318 25.79 -7.62 -14.57
N SER A 319 25.98 -8.85 -14.05
CA SER A 319 25.91 -10.08 -14.84
C SER A 319 24.47 -10.38 -15.28
N TYR A 320 23.46 -10.11 -14.46
CA TYR A 320 22.07 -10.19 -14.89
C TYR A 320 21.75 -9.18 -16.01
N ASN A 321 22.28 -7.96 -15.90
CA ASN A 321 22.15 -6.96 -16.97
C ASN A 321 23.00 -7.29 -18.21
N ASP A 322 24.07 -8.08 -18.12
CA ASP A 322 24.74 -8.66 -19.29
C ASP A 322 23.78 -9.60 -20.04
N TYR A 323 23.00 -10.41 -19.33
CA TYR A 323 21.92 -11.21 -19.93
C TYR A 323 20.88 -10.32 -20.63
N GLU A 324 20.45 -9.22 -20.01
CA GLU A 324 19.46 -8.31 -20.62
C GLU A 324 19.98 -7.63 -21.89
N ILE A 325 21.25 -7.21 -21.92
CA ILE A 325 21.88 -6.62 -23.11
C ILE A 325 21.97 -7.65 -24.24
N LEU A 326 22.39 -8.88 -23.92
CA LEU A 326 22.50 -9.96 -24.90
C LEU A 326 21.12 -10.41 -25.42
N ALA A 327 20.12 -10.53 -24.55
CA ALA A 327 18.75 -10.84 -24.94
C ALA A 327 18.15 -9.74 -25.83
N ALA A 328 18.51 -8.46 -25.60
CA ALA A 328 18.10 -7.37 -26.47
C ALA A 328 18.84 -7.41 -27.83
N ASP A 329 20.16 -7.65 -27.85
CA ASP A 329 20.95 -7.77 -29.09
C ASP A 329 20.53 -8.95 -29.98
N LEU A 330 19.91 -10.00 -29.39
CA LEU A 330 19.41 -11.18 -30.10
C LEU A 330 17.94 -11.10 -30.52
N PHE A 331 17.09 -10.35 -29.79
CA PHE A 331 15.62 -10.43 -29.93
C PHE A 331 14.85 -9.10 -29.88
N GLY A 332 15.51 -7.95 -29.67
CA GLY A 332 14.82 -6.68 -29.36
C GLY A 332 15.24 -5.49 -30.23
N ASP A 333 14.29 -4.59 -30.47
CA ASP A 333 14.55 -3.30 -31.13
C ASP A 333 15.29 -2.29 -30.21
N ASP A 334 15.26 -2.50 -28.89
CA ASP A 334 15.92 -1.67 -27.87
C ASP A 334 17.42 -2.01 -27.77
N ARG A 335 18.28 -1.21 -28.42
CA ARG A 335 19.73 -1.49 -28.55
C ARG A 335 20.53 -1.12 -27.30
N ARG A 336 20.25 -1.82 -26.19
CA ARG A 336 20.94 -1.72 -24.89
C ARG A 336 22.45 -1.92 -25.01
N ARG A 337 23.21 -1.33 -24.07
CA ARG A 337 24.68 -1.33 -24.09
C ARG A 337 25.30 -1.41 -22.71
N VAL A 338 26.51 -1.95 -22.65
CA VAL A 338 27.35 -1.86 -21.44
C VAL A 338 27.76 -0.42 -21.12
N SER A 339 27.86 0.47 -22.12
CA SER A 339 28.11 1.91 -21.94
C SER A 339 27.03 2.64 -21.15
N ASP A 340 25.80 2.13 -21.21
CA ASP A 340 24.60 2.82 -20.69
C ASP A 340 24.28 2.38 -19.25
N ARG A 341 25.02 1.37 -18.76
CA ARG A 341 24.94 0.84 -17.40
C ARG A 341 25.39 1.89 -16.38
N ILE A 342 24.46 2.35 -15.56
CA ILE A 342 24.80 3.07 -14.32
C ILE A 342 25.49 2.06 -13.38
N THR A 343 26.81 2.20 -13.20
CA THR A 343 27.61 1.34 -12.32
C THR A 343 27.14 1.44 -10.87
N ALA A 344 26.35 0.47 -10.42
CA ALA A 344 26.00 0.30 -9.01
C ALA A 344 26.78 -0.87 -8.40
N TYR A 345 27.03 -0.84 -7.09
CA TYR A 345 27.39 -2.03 -6.30
C TYR A 345 27.11 -1.84 -4.80
N ALA A 346 27.16 -2.94 -4.06
CA ALA A 346 27.04 -2.97 -2.61
C ALA A 346 28.16 -3.79 -1.97
N LEU A 347 28.74 -3.26 -0.89
CA LEU A 347 29.69 -3.91 0.01
C LEU A 347 28.97 -4.17 1.33
N TYR A 348 28.83 -5.44 1.70
CA TYR A 348 27.98 -5.88 2.82
C TYR A 348 28.77 -6.06 4.12
N ILE A 349 29.59 -5.05 4.43
CA ILE A 349 29.84 -4.71 5.84
C ILE A 349 28.52 -4.21 6.47
N ASP A 350 28.50 -3.94 7.77
CA ASP A 350 27.31 -3.49 8.50
C ASP A 350 27.67 -2.25 9.35
N PRO A 351 27.13 -1.06 9.04
CA PRO A 351 26.13 -0.78 7.99
C PRO A 351 26.69 -0.89 6.57
N PRO A 352 25.89 -1.38 5.59
CA PRO A 352 26.37 -1.66 4.23
C PRO A 352 26.63 -0.40 3.42
N LEU A 353 27.75 -0.39 2.69
CA LEU A 353 28.09 0.63 1.71
C LEU A 353 27.40 0.30 0.38
N GLY A 354 26.64 1.25 -0.18
CA GLY A 354 26.12 1.20 -1.54
C GLY A 354 26.66 2.36 -2.36
N ARG A 355 27.14 2.08 -3.58
CA ARG A 355 27.54 3.09 -4.57
C ARG A 355 26.64 3.00 -5.80
N VAL A 356 26.30 4.15 -6.36
CA VAL A 356 25.62 4.29 -7.65
C VAL A 356 26.32 5.38 -8.46
N GLY A 357 26.77 5.03 -9.66
CA GLY A 357 27.45 5.95 -10.57
C GLY A 357 28.93 6.19 -10.25
N LEU A 358 29.37 7.41 -10.56
CA LEU A 358 30.78 7.80 -10.62
C LEU A 358 31.31 8.33 -9.28
N THR A 359 32.58 8.06 -8.97
CA THR A 359 33.29 8.76 -7.88
C THR A 359 33.40 10.26 -8.14
N GLU A 360 33.67 11.05 -7.10
CA GLU A 360 33.99 12.47 -7.25
C GLU A 360 35.21 12.63 -8.18
N ARG A 361 36.22 11.76 -7.99
CA ARG A 361 37.39 11.65 -8.87
C ARG A 361 37.01 11.40 -10.33
N GLU A 362 36.13 10.44 -10.61
CA GLU A 362 35.65 10.13 -11.97
C GLU A 362 34.82 11.28 -12.57
N VAL A 363 33.93 11.93 -11.80
CA VAL A 363 33.16 13.08 -12.27
C VAL A 363 34.11 14.22 -12.66
N ARG A 364 35.06 14.59 -11.79
CA ARG A 364 36.08 15.62 -12.07
C ARG A 364 36.97 15.26 -13.26
N ALA A 365 37.45 14.02 -13.33
CA ALA A 365 38.28 13.53 -14.45
C ALA A 365 37.53 13.54 -15.80
N SER A 366 36.21 13.33 -15.79
CA SER A 366 35.36 13.46 -16.99
C SER A 366 35.06 14.91 -17.41
N GLY A 367 35.71 15.91 -16.79
CA GLY A 367 35.51 17.33 -17.06
C GLY A 367 34.18 17.89 -16.56
N ARG A 368 33.41 17.11 -15.78
CA ARG A 368 32.06 17.47 -15.32
C ARG A 368 32.13 18.18 -13.98
N LYS A 369 31.27 19.18 -13.79
CA LYS A 369 31.07 19.86 -12.51
C LYS A 369 30.32 18.92 -11.56
N ALA A 370 30.95 18.56 -10.44
CA ALA A 370 30.32 17.84 -9.35
C ALA A 370 29.63 18.82 -8.39
N LEU A 371 28.38 18.55 -8.02
CA LEU A 371 27.77 19.03 -6.78
C LEU A 371 27.85 17.89 -5.76
N ILE A 372 28.06 18.22 -4.48
CA ILE A 372 28.35 17.26 -3.41
C ILE A 372 27.52 17.63 -2.18
N GLY A 373 26.74 16.68 -1.66
CA GLY A 373 26.00 16.80 -0.41
C GLY A 373 26.26 15.61 0.51
N LYS A 374 26.74 15.85 1.73
CA LYS A 374 27.09 14.81 2.72
C LYS A 374 26.19 14.92 3.96
N LEU A 375 25.68 13.79 4.43
CA LEU A 375 24.78 13.68 5.58
C LEU A 375 25.23 12.51 6.47
N ALA A 376 25.73 12.80 7.67
CA ALA A 376 26.17 11.74 8.58
C ALA A 376 24.99 10.84 9.01
N MET A 377 25.22 9.54 9.14
CA MET A 377 24.22 8.60 9.70
C MET A 377 23.95 8.92 11.17
N THR A 378 24.92 9.49 11.88
CA THR A 378 24.75 10.13 13.20
C THR A 378 23.82 11.35 13.19
N GLN A 379 23.33 11.80 12.03
CA GLN A 379 22.27 12.81 11.85
C GLN A 379 20.95 12.21 11.31
N VAL A 380 20.95 10.96 10.84
CA VAL A 380 19.76 10.25 10.34
C VAL A 380 19.02 9.58 11.50
N ALA A 381 17.76 9.98 11.75
CA ALA A 381 16.98 9.51 12.91
C ALA A 381 16.87 7.97 13.01
N ARG A 382 16.71 7.27 11.88
CA ARG A 382 16.63 5.78 11.85
C ARG A 382 17.96 5.13 12.23
N ALA A 383 19.09 5.70 11.80
CA ALA A 383 20.42 5.22 12.13
C ALA A 383 20.77 5.50 13.60
N ARG A 384 20.39 6.69 14.12
CA ARG A 384 20.45 7.00 15.57
C ARG A 384 19.70 5.96 16.41
N ALA A 385 18.47 5.63 16.03
CA ALA A 385 17.65 4.63 16.74
C ALA A 385 18.22 3.20 16.69
N ARG A 386 19.10 2.90 15.73
CA ARG A 386 19.82 1.62 15.59
C ARG A 386 21.26 1.65 16.10
N ARG A 387 21.79 2.83 16.43
CA ARG A 387 23.21 3.10 16.70
C ARG A 387 24.13 2.71 15.51
N ASP A 388 23.63 2.90 14.27
CA ASP A 388 24.37 2.67 13.02
C ASP A 388 25.35 3.85 12.75
N PRO A 389 26.67 3.65 12.66
CA PRO A 389 27.67 4.69 12.33
C PRO A 389 27.75 5.03 10.82
N GLY A 390 28.58 6.00 10.46
CA GLY A 390 28.93 6.35 9.06
C GLY A 390 28.24 7.58 8.48
N PHE A 391 28.19 7.71 7.14
CA PHE A 391 27.49 8.79 6.42
C PHE A 391 26.85 8.31 5.11
N HIS A 392 25.99 9.15 4.55
CA HIS A 392 25.40 9.05 3.22
C HIS A 392 25.79 10.29 2.41
N GLU A 393 26.13 10.11 1.13
CA GLU A 393 26.49 11.18 0.21
C GLU A 393 25.70 11.07 -1.09
N ASP A 394 25.27 12.20 -1.62
CA ASP A 394 24.58 12.36 -2.90
C ASP A 394 25.32 13.40 -3.76
N ARG A 395 25.35 13.17 -5.08
CA ARG A 395 26.15 13.96 -6.04
C ARG A 395 25.40 14.25 -7.34
N GLY A 396 24.76 15.42 -7.37
CA GLY A 396 24.04 15.91 -8.55
C GLY A 396 24.95 16.35 -9.70
N ARG A 397 24.54 16.04 -10.94
CA ARG A 397 25.17 16.57 -12.16
C ARG A 397 24.64 17.97 -12.47
N CYS A 398 25.52 18.96 -12.60
CA CYS A 398 25.18 20.17 -13.37
C CYS A 398 25.03 19.80 -14.87
N ARG A 399 23.83 20.00 -15.44
CA ARG A 399 23.66 20.11 -16.89
C ARG A 399 24.14 21.49 -17.32
N ASP A 400 25.18 21.57 -18.15
CA ASP A 400 25.61 22.83 -18.73
C ASP A 400 24.55 23.33 -19.72
N GLY A 401 24.00 24.51 -19.40
CA GLY A 401 23.09 25.32 -20.20
C GLY A 401 23.41 26.81 -19.98
N PRO A 402 22.93 27.72 -20.83
CA PRO A 402 23.46 29.08 -20.89
C PRO A 402 23.10 29.96 -19.67
N ARG A 403 24.10 30.15 -18.79
CA ARG A 403 24.33 31.29 -17.88
C ARG A 403 23.10 32.00 -17.26
N SER A 404 22.83 31.71 -15.98
CA SER A 404 22.19 32.68 -15.06
C SER A 404 22.93 32.73 -13.71
N ARG A 405 23.90 33.66 -13.61
CA ARG A 405 24.60 34.15 -12.40
C ARG A 405 24.59 33.25 -11.15
N CYS A 406 25.66 32.47 -10.96
CA CYS A 406 26.11 32.12 -9.60
C CYS A 406 26.94 33.28 -9.02
N GLY A 407 26.81 33.55 -7.72
CA GLY A 407 27.64 34.54 -7.00
C GLY A 407 28.98 33.94 -6.54
N ASP A 408 29.99 34.79 -6.42
CA ASP A 408 31.37 34.42 -6.07
C ASP A 408 31.59 34.45 -4.54
N PRO A 409 32.12 33.39 -3.89
CA PRO A 409 32.22 33.33 -2.43
C PRO A 409 33.50 34.01 -1.89
N GLY A 410 33.55 35.34 -1.90
CA GLY A 410 34.82 36.08 -1.76
C GLY A 410 34.85 37.44 -1.07
N ASP A 411 34.20 37.65 0.09
CA ASP A 411 34.67 38.69 1.04
C ASP A 411 34.52 38.25 2.52
N ARG A 412 35.46 38.68 3.36
CA ARG A 412 35.59 38.33 4.77
C ARG A 412 36.09 39.53 5.60
N ARG A 413 35.25 39.93 6.57
CA ARG A 413 35.52 40.75 7.77
C ARG A 413 35.47 42.28 7.59
N ARG A 414 34.62 42.92 8.41
CA ARG A 414 35.06 43.98 9.34
C ARG A 414 34.03 44.24 10.47
N ARG A 415 34.45 43.96 11.72
CA ARG A 415 33.87 44.41 13.02
C ARG A 415 32.46 43.84 13.32
N GLY A 416 32.06 43.46 14.54
CA GLY A 416 32.68 43.55 15.87
C GLY A 416 32.09 44.72 16.69
N ARG A 417 31.63 44.58 17.94
CA ARG A 417 31.73 43.45 18.91
C ARG A 417 30.46 43.45 19.87
N PRO A 418 30.41 42.94 21.12
CA PRO A 418 29.38 41.94 21.52
C PRO A 418 28.49 42.33 22.73
N LEU A 419 27.65 41.40 23.18
CA LEU A 419 27.43 41.12 24.61
C LEU A 419 26.99 39.65 24.87
N ALA A 420 26.95 39.21 26.13
CA ALA A 420 26.76 37.82 26.59
C ALA A 420 25.25 37.40 26.59
N ALA A 421 24.81 36.13 26.57
CA ALA A 421 25.20 34.89 27.27
C ALA A 421 25.02 35.00 28.81
N ARG A 422 24.50 34.00 29.57
CA ARG A 422 24.26 32.55 29.32
C ARG A 422 23.34 31.96 30.43
N ARG A 423 22.94 30.68 30.30
CA ARG A 423 22.41 29.73 31.35
C ARG A 423 20.91 29.78 31.73
N ASP A 424 20.28 28.71 32.24
CA ASP A 424 20.39 27.24 31.98
C ASP A 424 19.27 26.43 32.74
N VAL A 425 18.91 25.23 32.23
CA VAL A 425 18.61 23.98 32.99
C VAL A 425 17.28 23.80 33.82
N CYS A 426 16.41 22.94 33.26
CA CYS A 426 15.73 21.74 33.85
C CYS A 426 14.45 21.73 34.76
N ARG A 427 13.69 20.65 34.49
CA ARG A 427 12.87 19.76 35.35
C ARG A 427 11.48 20.20 35.84
N CYS A 428 10.55 19.24 35.73
CA CYS A 428 9.24 19.22 36.37
C CYS A 428 9.22 18.17 37.49
N ALA A 429 8.42 18.40 38.54
CA ALA A 429 8.02 17.40 39.55
C ALA A 429 6.66 17.79 40.17
N LEU A 430 5.94 16.82 40.73
CA LEU A 430 4.68 16.93 41.50
C LEU A 430 4.95 17.59 42.88
N PRO A 431 3.97 18.11 43.67
CA PRO A 431 2.53 17.77 43.80
C PRO A 431 1.61 19.00 43.50
N GLY A 432 0.42 19.26 44.09
CA GLY A 432 -0.36 18.64 45.18
C GLY A 432 -1.69 19.35 45.51
N ASP A 433 -2.39 18.88 46.55
CA ASP A 433 -3.64 19.43 47.15
C ASP A 433 -3.39 19.63 48.69
N PRO A 434 -4.16 20.43 49.49
CA PRO A 434 -5.39 21.17 49.17
C PRO A 434 -5.56 22.61 49.76
N ALA A 435 -6.72 23.20 49.46
CA ALA A 435 -7.56 24.06 50.34
C ALA A 435 -7.47 25.62 50.33
N CYS A 436 -8.61 26.21 50.78
CA CYS A 436 -8.90 27.60 51.19
C CYS A 436 -9.16 28.72 50.16
N ARG A 437 -10.46 29.06 50.04
CA ARG A 437 -11.07 30.40 49.74
C ARG A 437 -10.71 31.41 50.88
N PRO A 438 -11.02 32.76 50.87
CA PRO A 438 -12.16 33.42 50.18
C PRO A 438 -12.10 34.93 49.74
N HIS A 439 -12.64 35.22 48.53
CA HIS A 439 -13.65 36.28 48.23
C HIS A 439 -13.27 37.82 48.22
N PRO A 440 -14.18 38.80 47.91
CA PRO A 440 -13.94 39.97 47.01
C PRO A 440 -14.16 41.35 47.73
N PRO A 441 -14.66 42.51 47.17
CA PRO A 441 -15.10 42.99 45.81
C PRO A 441 -14.43 44.36 45.39
N ASP A 442 -14.94 45.36 44.64
CA ASP A 442 -16.27 45.70 44.06
C ASP A 442 -16.27 46.79 42.95
N GLY A 443 -17.36 46.90 42.17
CA GLY A 443 -17.92 48.15 41.58
C GLY A 443 -17.25 48.88 40.38
N VAL A 444 -17.81 49.95 39.74
CA VAL A 444 -19.22 50.42 39.49
C VAL A 444 -19.26 51.36 38.25
N GLY A 445 -20.27 51.25 37.36
CA GLY A 445 -20.77 52.34 36.46
C GLY A 445 -19.99 52.67 35.16
N ALA A 446 -20.49 53.47 34.20
CA ALA A 446 -21.84 54.02 33.92
C ALA A 446 -21.98 54.53 32.43
N ASP A 447 -23.18 54.92 32.00
CA ASP A 447 -23.67 55.32 30.63
C ASP A 447 -23.66 56.89 30.43
N PRO A 448 -24.19 57.59 29.37
CA PRO A 448 -24.65 57.26 27.99
C PRO A 448 -24.26 58.32 26.87
N ASP A 449 -25.05 58.42 25.76
CA ASP A 449 -25.35 59.62 24.89
C ASP A 449 -24.44 60.06 23.69
N HIS A 450 -24.89 60.65 22.55
CA HIS A 450 -26.23 60.78 21.87
C HIS A 450 -26.14 61.30 20.37
N ALA A 451 -27.18 61.05 19.53
CA ALA A 451 -27.54 61.66 18.20
C ALA A 451 -26.53 61.63 17.00
N GLY A 452 -26.88 61.66 15.68
CA GLY A 452 -28.12 61.76 14.84
C GLY A 452 -27.75 61.43 13.35
N ARG A 453 -28.47 61.68 12.22
CA ARG A 453 -29.77 62.28 11.80
C ARG A 453 -30.12 61.81 10.32
N PRO A 454 -31.39 61.86 9.83
CA PRO A 454 -31.83 61.41 8.47
C PRO A 454 -32.11 62.55 7.44
N PRO A 455 -32.33 62.30 6.10
CA PRO A 455 -33.72 62.24 5.53
C PRO A 455 -33.99 61.54 4.13
N SER A 456 -35.28 61.28 3.86
CA SER A 456 -36.09 61.43 2.60
C SER A 456 -35.93 60.66 1.25
N HIS A 457 -36.89 59.74 0.99
CA HIS A 457 -37.94 59.75 -0.10
C HIS A 457 -37.82 59.01 -1.47
N GLY A 458 -38.98 58.47 -1.93
CA GLY A 458 -39.27 57.89 -3.27
C GLY A 458 -39.74 56.42 -3.26
N ILE A 459 -41.00 56.06 -2.93
CA ILE A 459 -42.22 55.99 -3.80
C ILE A 459 -42.04 55.08 -5.05
N GLY A 460 -42.81 54.01 -5.31
CA GLY A 460 -43.86 53.33 -4.51
C GLY A 460 -44.84 52.47 -5.36
N CYS A 461 -45.63 51.59 -4.71
CA CYS A 461 -46.86 50.90 -5.22
C CYS A 461 -46.77 49.92 -6.43
N ALA A 462 -47.63 48.88 -6.60
CA ALA A 462 -48.53 48.19 -5.67
C ALA A 462 -49.10 46.85 -6.22
N ARG A 463 -49.33 45.87 -5.31
CA ARG A 463 -50.48 44.93 -5.20
C ARG A 463 -50.89 43.94 -6.34
N ARG A 464 -50.96 42.67 -5.91
CA ARG A 464 -52.06 41.65 -6.07
C ARG A 464 -52.19 40.79 -7.35
N ALA A 465 -51.84 39.51 -7.17
CA ALA A 465 -52.70 38.30 -7.19
C ALA A 465 -53.59 37.95 -8.41
N GLY A 466 -53.54 36.67 -8.85
CA GLY A 466 -54.53 36.06 -9.75
C GLY A 466 -54.19 34.69 -10.34
N THR A 467 -54.42 33.60 -9.60
CA THR A 467 -54.84 32.29 -10.18
C THR A 467 -56.37 32.30 -10.37
N PRO A 468 -57.03 31.45 -11.20
CA PRO A 468 -56.70 30.09 -11.71
C PRO A 468 -56.69 30.01 -13.26
N GLY A 469 -56.64 28.88 -13.98
CA GLY A 469 -56.44 27.45 -13.66
C GLY A 469 -57.29 26.50 -14.56
N CYS A 470 -57.00 25.18 -14.49
CA CYS A 470 -57.65 24.06 -15.22
C CYS A 470 -57.36 23.94 -16.74
N GLY A 471 -57.21 22.69 -17.25
CA GLY A 471 -56.99 22.43 -18.69
C GLY A 471 -56.23 21.13 -19.05
N THR A 472 -56.75 19.96 -18.68
CA THR A 472 -56.27 18.63 -19.18
C THR A 472 -57.32 18.06 -20.16
N PRO A 473 -57.08 16.96 -20.95
CA PRO A 473 -55.94 16.03 -20.93
C PRO A 473 -55.42 15.49 -22.30
N ARG A 474 -54.41 14.59 -22.21
CA ARG A 474 -54.13 13.39 -23.06
C ARG A 474 -53.37 13.47 -24.41
N ARG A 475 -52.44 12.49 -24.51
CA ARG A 475 -51.87 11.77 -25.69
C ARG A 475 -50.83 12.47 -26.58
N GLY A 476 -49.64 11.85 -26.67
CA GLY A 476 -48.65 12.04 -27.74
C GLY A 476 -47.22 11.69 -27.32
N MET A 477 -46.62 10.65 -27.91
CA MET A 477 -45.16 10.46 -27.86
C MET A 477 -44.47 11.43 -28.83
N PRO A 478 -43.27 11.94 -28.50
CA PRO A 478 -42.30 12.40 -29.49
C PRO A 478 -41.16 11.38 -29.68
N LEU A 479 -40.87 11.01 -30.92
CA LEU A 479 -39.66 10.28 -31.28
C LEU A 479 -38.41 11.20 -31.26
N ARG A 480 -37.24 10.54 -31.15
CA ARG A 480 -35.89 11.13 -31.24
C ARG A 480 -35.75 12.21 -32.33
N LEU A 481 -35.17 13.37 -31.97
CA LEU A 481 -34.63 14.35 -32.91
C LEU A 481 -33.12 14.49 -32.74
N ARG A 482 -32.36 14.38 -33.84
CA ARG A 482 -30.92 14.65 -33.89
C ARG A 482 -30.68 16.15 -34.19
N PRO A 483 -29.72 16.82 -33.52
CA PRO A 483 -29.23 18.13 -33.95
C PRO A 483 -28.56 18.07 -35.34
N ARG A 484 -28.56 19.20 -36.06
CA ARG A 484 -28.10 19.29 -37.46
C ARG A 484 -26.62 19.70 -37.57
N ARG A 485 -25.90 19.11 -38.54
CA ARG A 485 -24.61 19.66 -39.02
C ARG A 485 -24.83 21.08 -39.59
N ARG A 486 -23.97 22.04 -39.23
CA ARG A 486 -23.77 23.28 -40.01
C ARG A 486 -22.70 23.04 -41.09
N LYS A 487 -22.86 23.68 -42.26
CA LYS A 487 -21.86 23.67 -43.35
C LYS A 487 -20.95 24.90 -43.28
N SER A 488 -19.77 24.76 -43.90
CA SER A 488 -18.71 25.76 -43.99
C SER A 488 -19.06 26.97 -44.88
N ARG A 489 -18.32 28.07 -44.66
CA ARG A 489 -17.93 29.01 -45.73
C ARG A 489 -16.40 29.06 -45.75
N LEU A 490 -15.81 29.11 -46.95
CA LEU A 490 -14.39 29.41 -47.11
C LEU A 490 -14.19 30.93 -47.10
N ALA A 491 -13.05 31.37 -46.57
CA ALA A 491 -12.42 32.64 -46.90
C ALA A 491 -10.91 32.38 -46.95
N THR A 492 -10.27 32.73 -48.06
CA THR A 492 -8.83 32.50 -48.29
C THR A 492 -8.02 33.74 -47.94
N SER A 493 -7.11 33.63 -46.98
CA SER A 493 -5.97 34.54 -46.84
C SER A 493 -4.72 33.74 -46.49
N ALA A 494 -3.67 33.89 -47.31
CA ALA A 494 -2.41 33.20 -47.13
C ALA A 494 -1.55 33.91 -46.08
N GLY A 495 -1.77 33.59 -44.80
CA GLY A 495 -0.87 33.94 -43.70
C GLY A 495 -0.01 32.74 -43.30
N GLN A 496 1.31 32.91 -43.21
CA GLN A 496 2.23 31.84 -42.80
C GLN A 496 2.07 31.52 -41.31
N ALA A 497 1.14 30.62 -40.99
CA ALA A 497 1.07 30.00 -39.67
C ALA A 497 2.35 29.20 -39.43
N ARG A 498 3.10 29.56 -38.37
CA ARG A 498 4.22 28.74 -37.89
C ARG A 498 3.68 27.35 -37.57
N THR A 499 4.28 26.31 -38.17
CA THR A 499 3.95 24.92 -37.87
C THR A 499 4.41 24.57 -36.46
N GLY A 500 3.53 24.83 -35.49
CA GLY A 500 3.70 24.34 -34.12
C GLY A 500 3.81 22.82 -34.15
N ARG A 501 4.80 22.28 -33.45
CA ARG A 501 4.87 20.85 -33.14
C ARG A 501 3.56 20.48 -32.39
N PRO A 502 2.90 19.34 -32.67
CA PRO A 502 1.78 18.92 -31.85
C PRO A 502 2.24 18.85 -30.38
N LEU A 503 1.43 19.39 -29.46
CA LEU A 503 1.71 19.29 -28.04
C LEU A 503 1.70 17.81 -27.66
N MET A 504 2.75 17.38 -26.96
CA MET A 504 2.83 16.04 -26.39
C MET A 504 1.98 16.01 -25.10
N PRO A 505 1.13 14.99 -24.89
CA PRO A 505 0.33 14.89 -23.68
C PRO A 505 1.22 14.72 -22.45
N LYS A 506 0.79 15.28 -21.32
CA LYS A 506 1.45 15.11 -20.02
C LYS A 506 0.95 13.86 -19.31
N GLY A 507 1.69 13.42 -18.29
CA GLY A 507 1.23 12.37 -17.36
C GLY A 507 -0.12 12.70 -16.70
N ALA A 508 -0.39 13.99 -16.44
CA ALA A 508 -1.70 14.46 -15.97
C ALA A 508 -2.82 14.31 -17.02
N ASP A 509 -2.57 14.66 -18.28
CA ASP A 509 -3.57 14.49 -19.35
C ASP A 509 -3.91 12.99 -19.55
N LEU A 510 -2.88 12.12 -19.50
CA LEU A 510 -3.06 10.66 -19.56
C LEU A 510 -3.80 10.09 -18.33
N LEU A 511 -3.63 10.67 -17.14
CA LEU A 511 -4.40 10.27 -15.96
C LEU A 511 -5.88 10.55 -16.18
N ILE A 512 -6.21 11.77 -16.59
CA ILE A 512 -7.60 12.18 -16.74
C ILE A 512 -8.28 11.44 -17.91
N ALA A 513 -7.60 11.27 -19.04
CA ALA A 513 -8.10 10.43 -20.15
C ALA A 513 -8.30 8.97 -19.74
N ALA A 514 -7.44 8.41 -18.88
CA ALA A 514 -7.63 7.06 -18.34
C ALA A 514 -8.83 6.97 -17.39
N LEU A 515 -9.08 7.99 -16.56
CA LEU A 515 -10.27 8.05 -15.69
C LEU A 515 -11.58 8.24 -16.50
N GLU A 516 -11.56 9.02 -17.57
CA GLU A 516 -12.68 9.14 -18.52
C GLU A 516 -12.96 7.80 -19.22
N ASN A 517 -11.92 7.04 -19.57
CA ASN A 517 -11.99 5.70 -20.15
C ASN A 517 -12.56 4.64 -19.16
N GLU A 518 -12.36 4.82 -17.85
CA GLU A 518 -13.04 4.06 -16.79
C GLU A 518 -14.48 4.56 -16.54
N GLY A 519 -14.89 5.63 -17.20
CA GLY A 519 -16.20 6.26 -17.08
C GLY A 519 -16.41 7.00 -15.75
N VAL A 520 -15.36 7.54 -15.16
CA VAL A 520 -15.46 8.42 -13.98
C VAL A 520 -16.23 9.68 -14.38
N GLU A 521 -17.21 10.07 -13.57
CA GLU A 521 -17.98 11.30 -13.76
C GLU A 521 -17.52 12.43 -12.84
N ARG A 522 -17.02 12.08 -11.64
CA ARG A 522 -16.69 13.03 -10.57
C ARG A 522 -15.46 12.56 -9.80
N ILE A 523 -14.65 13.50 -9.31
CA ILE A 523 -13.67 13.24 -8.23
C ILE A 523 -13.93 14.22 -7.08
N PHE A 524 -13.91 13.72 -5.86
CA PHE A 524 -14.07 14.51 -4.64
C PHE A 524 -12.68 14.88 -4.11
N GLY A 525 -12.41 16.11 -3.68
CA GLY A 525 -11.06 16.39 -3.18
C GLY A 525 -10.68 17.81 -2.81
N ILE A 526 -9.40 17.93 -2.42
CA ILE A 526 -8.71 19.19 -2.11
C ILE A 526 -7.32 19.15 -2.76
N PRO A 527 -7.14 19.73 -3.96
CA PRO A 527 -5.86 19.73 -4.66
C PRO A 527 -4.86 20.75 -4.06
N GLY A 528 -3.57 20.43 -4.11
CA GLY A 528 -2.46 21.33 -3.76
C GLY A 528 -1.56 21.71 -4.94
N GLU A 529 -0.41 22.31 -4.63
CA GLU A 529 0.65 22.71 -5.59
C GLU A 529 1.07 21.54 -6.49
N GLU A 530 1.17 20.36 -5.89
CA GLU A 530 1.60 19.09 -6.46
C GLU A 530 0.58 18.49 -7.44
N ASN A 531 -0.68 18.96 -7.40
CA ASN A 531 -1.76 18.49 -8.27
C ASN A 531 -2.07 19.48 -9.40
N LEU A 532 -1.35 20.60 -9.55
CA LEU A 532 -1.75 21.69 -10.45
C LEU A 532 -1.90 21.24 -11.92
N ASP A 533 -1.02 20.38 -12.43
CA ASP A 533 -1.17 19.80 -13.77
C ASP A 533 -2.40 18.87 -13.88
N VAL A 534 -2.77 18.16 -12.82
CA VAL A 534 -3.99 17.32 -12.77
C VAL A 534 -5.26 18.19 -12.77
N VAL A 535 -5.26 19.32 -12.05
CA VAL A 535 -6.36 20.29 -12.06
C VAL A 535 -6.49 20.97 -13.43
N GLU A 536 -5.37 21.33 -14.06
CA GLU A 536 -5.33 21.90 -15.41
C GLU A 536 -5.74 20.88 -16.49
N ALA A 537 -5.54 19.58 -16.28
CA ALA A 537 -6.11 18.52 -17.11
C ALA A 537 -7.63 18.36 -16.89
N LEU A 538 -8.09 18.30 -15.63
CA LEU A 538 -9.53 18.25 -15.27
C LEU A 538 -10.30 19.43 -15.85
N ARG A 539 -9.72 20.63 -15.89
CA ARG A 539 -10.32 21.84 -16.50
C ARG A 539 -10.63 21.70 -18.01
N LYS A 540 -10.16 20.64 -18.68
CA LYS A 540 -10.43 20.31 -20.09
C LYS A 540 -11.31 19.07 -20.28
N SER A 541 -11.65 18.38 -19.20
CA SER A 541 -12.31 17.07 -19.14
C SER A 541 -13.84 17.20 -18.99
N SER A 542 -14.55 16.09 -19.17
CA SER A 542 -15.95 15.97 -18.69
C SER A 542 -16.09 15.63 -17.20
N ILE A 543 -14.99 15.36 -16.48
CA ILE A 543 -15.01 14.99 -15.05
C ILE A 543 -15.21 16.22 -14.16
N GLU A 544 -16.21 16.17 -13.28
CA GLU A 544 -16.50 17.19 -12.28
C GLU A 544 -15.53 17.09 -11.09
N LEU A 545 -14.81 18.19 -10.77
CA LEU A 545 -14.01 18.29 -9.54
C LEU A 545 -14.87 18.86 -8.40
N VAL A 546 -15.37 17.97 -7.54
CA VAL A 546 -16.17 18.34 -6.36
C VAL A 546 -15.23 18.70 -5.21
N LEU A 547 -14.99 20.00 -5.02
CA LEU A 547 -14.18 20.50 -3.92
C LEU A 547 -14.87 20.30 -2.56
N THR A 548 -14.18 19.63 -1.64
CA THR A 548 -14.60 19.48 -0.22
C THR A 548 -13.85 20.46 0.67
N ARG A 549 -14.13 20.44 1.98
CA ARG A 549 -13.52 21.30 3.00
C ARG A 549 -12.60 20.55 3.96
N HIS A 550 -12.65 19.21 3.96
CA HIS A 550 -11.61 18.33 4.46
C HIS A 550 -11.45 17.08 3.55
N GLU A 551 -10.24 16.51 3.45
CA GLU A 551 -9.97 15.34 2.59
C GLU A 551 -10.70 14.08 3.08
N GLN A 552 -10.88 13.96 4.40
CA GLN A 552 -11.60 12.83 4.99
C GLN A 552 -13.03 12.74 4.44
N ALA A 553 -13.70 13.89 4.27
CA ALA A 553 -15.03 13.96 3.67
C ALA A 553 -15.03 13.54 2.20
N ALA A 554 -14.02 13.95 1.42
CA ALA A 554 -13.87 13.50 0.03
C ALA A 554 -13.72 11.97 -0.09
N ALA A 555 -12.99 11.35 0.83
CA ALA A 555 -12.87 9.90 0.89
C ALA A 555 -14.20 9.22 1.29
N PHE A 556 -14.97 9.77 2.23
CA PHE A 556 -16.29 9.24 2.57
C PHE A 556 -17.31 9.40 1.43
N MET A 557 -17.24 10.50 0.66
CA MET A 557 -18.05 10.70 -0.56
C MET A 557 -17.70 9.68 -1.63
N ALA A 558 -16.41 9.48 -1.92
CA ALA A 558 -15.93 8.50 -2.90
C ALA A 558 -16.25 7.05 -2.48
N ALA A 559 -16.08 6.70 -1.21
CA ALA A 559 -16.48 5.39 -0.67
C ALA A 559 -17.99 5.16 -0.79
N THR A 560 -18.81 6.18 -0.52
CA THR A 560 -20.27 6.10 -0.66
C THR A 560 -20.71 5.97 -2.12
N HIS A 561 -20.06 6.67 -3.05
CA HIS A 561 -20.26 6.45 -4.48
C HIS A 561 -19.95 4.98 -4.85
N GLY A 562 -18.86 4.43 -4.31
CA GLY A 562 -18.50 3.02 -4.44
C GLY A 562 -19.57 2.05 -3.92
N ARG A 563 -20.12 2.33 -2.73
CA ARG A 563 -21.21 1.54 -2.12
C ARG A 563 -22.50 1.56 -2.93
N LEU A 564 -22.90 2.74 -3.41
CA LEU A 564 -24.18 2.95 -4.10
C LEU A 564 -24.17 2.43 -5.54
N THR A 565 -23.10 2.70 -6.29
CA THR A 565 -23.02 2.35 -7.72
C THR A 565 -22.40 0.97 -7.97
N GLY A 566 -21.54 0.49 -7.06
CA GLY A 566 -20.69 -0.68 -7.30
C GLY A 566 -19.48 -0.42 -8.22
N ARG A 567 -19.26 0.82 -8.65
CA ARG A 567 -18.10 1.28 -9.45
C ARG A 567 -17.19 2.16 -8.58
N PRO A 568 -15.86 2.19 -8.78
CA PRO A 568 -14.98 2.94 -7.89
C PRO A 568 -15.26 4.46 -7.90
N GLY A 569 -15.65 5.00 -6.75
CA GLY A 569 -15.62 6.46 -6.56
C GLY A 569 -14.18 6.95 -6.45
N VAL A 570 -13.90 8.18 -6.92
CA VAL A 570 -12.52 8.71 -6.96
C VAL A 570 -12.38 9.89 -6.00
N CYS A 571 -11.30 9.90 -5.21
CA CYS A 571 -10.89 11.07 -4.43
C CYS A 571 -9.46 11.54 -4.77
N LEU A 572 -9.21 12.84 -4.61
CA LEU A 572 -7.95 13.51 -4.96
C LEU A 572 -7.47 14.43 -3.83
N THR A 573 -6.17 14.39 -3.53
CA THR A 573 -5.50 15.39 -2.69
C THR A 573 -4.01 15.51 -2.99
N THR A 574 -3.31 16.38 -2.27
CA THR A 574 -1.86 16.55 -2.34
C THR A 574 -1.11 15.59 -1.40
N LEU A 575 0.19 15.80 -1.22
CA LEU A 575 1.09 15.02 -0.37
C LEU A 575 0.84 15.26 1.13
N GLY A 576 1.65 14.61 1.96
CA GLY A 576 1.85 14.99 3.36
C GLY A 576 0.53 15.01 4.16
N PRO A 577 0.09 16.18 4.69
CA PRO A 577 -1.12 16.26 5.51
C PRO A 577 -2.39 15.84 4.76
N GLY A 578 -2.58 16.26 3.50
CA GLY A 578 -3.78 15.91 2.72
C GLY A 578 -3.87 14.41 2.48
N ALA A 579 -2.75 13.81 2.04
CA ALA A 579 -2.63 12.36 1.91
C ALA A 579 -2.87 11.61 3.25
N LEU A 580 -2.41 12.14 4.38
CA LEU A 580 -2.63 11.53 5.69
C LEU A 580 -4.10 11.66 6.16
N ASN A 581 -4.78 12.77 5.86
CA ASN A 581 -6.19 12.99 6.20
C ASN A 581 -7.13 11.98 5.50
N LEU A 582 -6.72 11.42 4.36
CA LEU A 582 -7.45 10.34 3.68
C LEU A 582 -7.42 8.98 4.41
N THR A 583 -6.53 8.76 5.38
CA THR A 583 -6.29 7.40 5.95
C THR A 583 -7.51 6.79 6.64
N THR A 584 -8.30 7.59 7.37
CA THR A 584 -9.58 7.12 7.94
C THR A 584 -10.57 6.70 6.86
N GLY A 585 -10.59 7.41 5.72
CA GLY A 585 -11.43 7.09 4.57
C GLY A 585 -10.98 5.83 3.83
N ALA A 586 -9.67 5.58 3.72
CA ALA A 586 -9.14 4.30 3.25
C ALA A 586 -9.64 3.16 4.14
N ALA A 587 -9.45 3.27 5.46
CA ALA A 587 -9.90 2.25 6.41
C ALA A 587 -11.43 2.03 6.36
N TYR A 588 -12.22 3.09 6.20
CA TYR A 588 -13.68 3.03 6.05
C TYR A 588 -14.11 2.27 4.79
N ALA A 589 -13.55 2.62 3.63
CA ALA A 589 -13.85 1.94 2.37
C ALA A 589 -13.34 0.48 2.36
N GLN A 590 -12.15 0.25 2.92
CA GLN A 590 -11.55 -1.08 3.02
C GLN A 590 -12.38 -1.99 3.92
N LEU A 591 -12.77 -1.56 5.12
CA LEU A 591 -13.54 -2.41 6.04
C LEU A 591 -15.01 -2.52 5.59
N GLY A 592 -15.61 -1.46 5.08
CA GLY A 592 -16.96 -1.47 4.49
C GLY A 592 -17.07 -2.16 3.11
N ALA A 593 -15.97 -2.68 2.57
CA ALA A 593 -15.87 -3.34 1.27
C ALA A 593 -16.48 -2.50 0.12
N MET A 594 -16.02 -1.25 -0.01
CA MET A 594 -16.49 -0.25 -0.98
C MET A 594 -15.38 0.04 -2.00
N PRO A 595 -15.62 -0.10 -3.31
CA PRO A 595 -14.62 0.20 -4.33
C PRO A 595 -14.32 1.71 -4.37
N MET A 596 -13.03 2.08 -4.32
CA MET A 596 -12.60 3.48 -4.34
C MET A 596 -11.20 3.62 -4.97
N ILE A 597 -10.93 4.74 -5.63
CA ILE A 597 -9.58 5.12 -6.07
C ILE A 597 -9.16 6.40 -5.34
N MET A 598 -7.96 6.38 -4.78
CA MET A 598 -7.40 7.46 -3.98
C MET A 598 -6.16 7.99 -4.69
N ILE A 599 -6.19 9.24 -5.13
CA ILE A 599 -5.10 9.87 -5.87
C ILE A 599 -4.42 10.90 -4.97
N THR A 600 -3.13 10.74 -4.71
CA THR A 600 -2.32 11.70 -3.93
C THR A 600 -1.25 12.36 -4.79
N GLY A 601 -0.98 13.64 -4.52
CA GLY A 601 0.20 14.33 -5.03
C GLY A 601 1.46 13.93 -4.25
N GLN A 602 2.64 14.14 -4.85
CA GLN A 602 3.94 13.97 -4.18
C GLN A 602 4.97 14.95 -4.77
N LYS A 603 6.03 15.28 -4.00
CA LYS A 603 7.13 16.10 -4.53
C LYS A 603 7.94 15.38 -5.61
N SER A 604 8.56 16.19 -6.47
CA SER A 604 9.36 15.78 -7.64
C SER A 604 10.34 14.66 -7.32
N ILE A 605 10.19 13.49 -7.97
CA ILE A 605 11.07 12.33 -7.77
C ILE A 605 12.29 12.33 -8.69
N LEU A 606 12.27 13.11 -9.77
CA LEU A 606 13.38 13.29 -10.72
C LEU A 606 14.25 14.50 -10.34
N SER A 607 13.68 15.54 -9.73
CA SER A 607 14.46 16.67 -9.18
C SER A 607 13.73 17.47 -8.08
N SER A 608 13.88 17.06 -6.81
CA SER A 608 13.35 17.84 -5.67
C SER A 608 14.10 19.16 -5.47
N ARG A 609 13.38 20.29 -5.63
CA ARG A 609 13.87 21.64 -5.29
C ARG A 609 13.54 22.07 -3.86
N GLN A 610 12.64 21.36 -3.17
CA GLN A 610 12.15 21.68 -1.82
C GLN A 610 12.66 20.70 -0.75
N ALA A 611 13.71 19.94 -1.07
CA ALA A 611 14.35 18.93 -0.22
C ALA A 611 13.37 17.88 0.34
N ARG A 612 12.96 18.01 1.61
CA ARG A 612 12.06 17.08 2.32
C ARG A 612 10.78 17.75 2.85
N PHE A 613 10.43 18.94 2.35
CA PHE A 613 9.22 19.64 2.77
C PHE A 613 7.97 18.78 2.50
N GLN A 614 7.20 18.50 3.56
CA GLN A 614 6.00 17.64 3.57
C GLN A 614 6.16 16.18 3.06
N ILE A 615 7.38 15.71 2.77
CA ILE A 615 7.58 14.35 2.27
C ILE A 615 7.36 13.31 3.38
N VAL A 616 6.35 12.48 3.18
CA VAL A 616 6.00 11.28 3.97
C VAL A 616 5.94 10.09 3.00
N ASP A 617 6.26 8.89 3.45
CA ASP A 617 6.07 7.64 2.68
C ASP A 617 4.58 7.25 2.68
N VAL A 618 3.78 7.98 1.87
CA VAL A 618 2.33 7.77 1.75
C VAL A 618 2.03 6.36 1.25
N VAL A 619 2.85 5.83 0.34
CA VAL A 619 2.70 4.47 -0.19
C VAL A 619 2.75 3.43 0.93
N ALA A 620 3.71 3.52 1.85
CA ALA A 620 3.80 2.63 3.00
C ALA A 620 2.65 2.83 4.01
N VAL A 621 2.21 4.07 4.25
CA VAL A 621 1.09 4.38 5.16
C VAL A 621 -0.24 3.85 4.61
N MET A 622 -0.49 3.96 3.31
CA MET A 622 -1.73 3.48 2.68
C MET A 622 -1.75 1.97 2.44
N LYS A 623 -0.59 1.30 2.36
CA LYS A 623 -0.49 -0.14 2.07
C LYS A 623 -1.28 -1.07 3.01
N PRO A 624 -1.35 -0.88 4.34
CA PRO A 624 -2.23 -1.69 5.21
C PRO A 624 -3.71 -1.29 5.14
N LEU A 625 -4.05 -0.16 4.49
CA LEU A 625 -5.41 0.40 4.44
C LEU A 625 -6.07 0.25 3.06
N THR A 626 -5.39 -0.37 2.10
CA THR A 626 -5.80 -0.46 0.68
C THR A 626 -5.46 -1.81 0.08
N LYS A 627 -6.18 -2.18 -1.00
CA LYS A 627 -5.91 -3.41 -1.76
C LYS A 627 -4.64 -3.34 -2.60
N LEU A 628 -4.28 -2.12 -3.01
CA LEU A 628 -3.05 -1.79 -3.74
C LEU A 628 -2.68 -0.34 -3.39
N SER A 629 -1.38 -0.10 -3.17
CA SER A 629 -0.81 1.24 -2.95
C SER A 629 0.46 1.35 -3.79
N ARG A 630 0.54 2.35 -4.69
CA ARG A 630 1.60 2.44 -5.71
C ARG A 630 1.92 3.88 -6.12
N GLN A 631 3.21 4.21 -6.18
CA GLN A 631 3.71 5.43 -6.85
C GLN A 631 3.78 5.23 -8.37
N ILE A 632 3.36 6.25 -9.12
CA ILE A 632 3.52 6.35 -10.57
C ILE A 632 4.87 7.02 -10.86
N VAL A 633 5.77 6.31 -11.54
CA VAL A 633 7.15 6.77 -11.81
C VAL A 633 7.44 7.10 -13.27
N SER A 634 6.42 7.02 -14.15
CA SER A 634 6.56 7.34 -15.58
C SER A 634 5.20 7.66 -16.22
N PRO A 635 5.04 8.76 -16.98
CA PRO A 635 3.80 9.13 -17.66
C PRO A 635 3.24 8.02 -18.55
N ALA A 636 4.11 7.35 -19.32
CA ALA A 636 3.71 6.30 -20.25
C ALA A 636 3.04 5.08 -19.57
N THR A 637 3.24 4.91 -18.26
CA THR A 637 2.61 3.82 -17.48
C THR A 637 1.25 4.17 -16.88
N VAL A 638 0.82 5.44 -16.97
CA VAL A 638 -0.43 5.89 -16.35
C VAL A 638 -1.66 5.09 -16.82
N PRO A 639 -1.91 4.86 -18.13
CA PRO A 639 -3.10 4.14 -18.56
C PRO A 639 -3.18 2.69 -18.08
N THR A 640 -2.04 1.99 -18.00
CA THR A 640 -2.00 0.60 -17.52
C THR A 640 -2.13 0.50 -16.01
N ILE A 641 -1.59 1.48 -15.27
CA ILE A 641 -1.74 1.56 -13.81
C ILE A 641 -3.19 1.89 -13.43
N VAL A 642 -3.87 2.80 -14.15
CA VAL A 642 -5.28 3.14 -13.88
C VAL A 642 -6.20 1.94 -14.16
N ARG A 643 -6.09 1.28 -15.32
CA ARG A 643 -6.90 0.08 -15.63
C ARG A 643 -6.76 -1.01 -14.57
N GLU A 644 -5.53 -1.26 -14.11
CA GLU A 644 -5.27 -2.24 -13.05
C GLU A 644 -5.82 -1.77 -11.69
N ALA A 645 -5.72 -0.49 -11.36
CA ALA A 645 -6.26 0.07 -10.12
C ALA A 645 -7.79 -0.08 -10.02
N PHE A 646 -8.52 0.22 -11.09
CA PHE A 646 -9.98 0.01 -11.16
C PHE A 646 -10.32 -1.48 -11.04
N ARG A 647 -9.66 -2.34 -11.83
CA ARG A 647 -9.86 -3.80 -11.76
C ARG A 647 -9.63 -4.36 -10.35
N VAL A 648 -8.60 -3.89 -9.65
CA VAL A 648 -8.28 -4.31 -8.27
C VAL A 648 -9.28 -3.73 -7.25
N ALA A 649 -9.75 -2.49 -7.43
CA ALA A 649 -10.76 -1.90 -6.55
C ALA A 649 -12.11 -2.63 -6.64
N GLU A 650 -12.54 -3.01 -7.84
CA GLU A 650 -13.81 -3.70 -8.13
C GLU A 650 -13.81 -5.20 -7.78
N GLN A 651 -12.67 -5.89 -7.88
CA GLN A 651 -12.58 -7.34 -7.64
C GLN A 651 -13.10 -7.72 -6.25
N GLU A 652 -14.00 -8.69 -6.13
CA GLU A 652 -14.52 -9.15 -4.83
C GLU A 652 -13.38 -9.76 -3.98
N ARG A 653 -13.22 -9.38 -2.71
CA ARG A 653 -13.90 -8.34 -1.92
C ARG A 653 -13.45 -6.93 -2.33
N PRO A 654 -14.35 -5.98 -2.70
CA PRO A 654 -13.99 -4.65 -3.17
C PRO A 654 -13.35 -3.80 -2.08
N GLY A 655 -12.66 -2.74 -2.48
CA GLY A 655 -11.97 -1.85 -1.55
C GLY A 655 -11.20 -0.73 -2.25
N PRO A 656 -10.55 0.16 -1.47
CA PRO A 656 -9.77 1.26 -2.00
C PRO A 656 -8.44 0.80 -2.62
N VAL A 657 -8.02 1.52 -3.66
CA VAL A 657 -6.67 1.48 -4.24
C VAL A 657 -6.07 2.88 -4.21
N HIS A 658 -4.82 2.99 -3.79
CA HIS A 658 -4.07 4.23 -3.69
C HIS A 658 -3.02 4.37 -4.81
N LEU A 659 -3.07 5.51 -5.50
CA LEU A 659 -2.13 5.92 -6.54
C LEU A 659 -1.48 7.25 -6.13
N GLU A 660 -0.17 7.25 -5.95
CA GLU A 660 0.62 8.45 -5.70
C GLU A 660 1.24 8.95 -7.01
N LEU A 661 0.95 10.19 -7.40
CA LEU A 661 1.46 10.83 -8.61
C LEU A 661 2.34 12.03 -8.26
N PRO A 662 3.67 11.93 -8.43
CA PRO A 662 4.58 13.04 -8.23
C PRO A 662 4.35 14.20 -9.21
N GLU A 663 4.54 15.43 -8.74
CA GLU A 663 4.31 16.68 -9.51
C GLU A 663 5.09 16.72 -10.83
N ASP A 664 6.32 16.19 -10.87
CA ASP A 664 7.14 16.15 -12.08
C ASP A 664 6.76 15.02 -13.06
N ILE A 665 6.16 13.94 -12.57
CA ILE A 665 5.55 12.89 -13.40
C ILE A 665 4.19 13.35 -13.94
N ALA A 666 3.43 14.15 -13.18
CA ALA A 666 2.21 14.80 -13.66
C ALA A 666 2.51 15.80 -14.78
N ALA A 667 3.57 16.62 -14.63
CA ALA A 667 3.96 17.66 -15.58
C ALA A 667 4.72 17.14 -16.81
N ALA A 668 5.32 15.95 -16.76
CA ALA A 668 6.19 15.43 -17.82
C ALA A 668 5.41 15.05 -19.09
N GLU A 669 5.84 15.63 -20.22
CA GLU A 669 5.40 15.28 -21.58
C GLU A 669 5.84 13.85 -21.95
N THR A 670 5.02 13.15 -22.74
CA THR A 670 5.36 11.83 -23.30
C THR A 670 4.77 11.64 -24.69
N THR A 671 5.23 10.62 -25.42
CA THR A 671 4.56 10.17 -26.64
C THR A 671 3.18 9.63 -26.29
N GLU A 672 2.16 10.02 -27.04
CA GLU A 672 0.76 9.61 -26.82
C GLU A 672 0.63 8.07 -26.70
N THR A 673 0.21 7.61 -25.52
CA THR A 673 -0.14 6.21 -25.26
C THR A 673 -1.65 6.08 -25.15
N GLY A 674 -2.23 5.14 -25.89
CA GLY A 674 -3.67 4.90 -25.86
C GLY A 674 -4.16 4.42 -24.48
N THR A 675 -5.41 4.72 -24.16
CA THR A 675 -6.06 4.17 -22.96
C THR A 675 -6.26 2.66 -23.10
N ILE A 676 -6.24 1.94 -21.98
CA ILE A 676 -6.57 0.51 -21.97
C ILE A 676 -8.07 0.38 -21.69
N PRO A 677 -8.88 -0.12 -22.65
CA PRO A 677 -10.33 -0.17 -22.46
C PRO A 677 -10.72 -1.13 -21.33
N PRO A 678 -11.77 -0.82 -20.54
CA PRO A 678 -12.38 -1.77 -19.64
C PRO A 678 -12.93 -2.98 -20.42
N HIS A 679 -12.88 -4.16 -19.80
CA HIS A 679 -13.44 -5.40 -20.32
C HIS A 679 -14.38 -6.03 -19.29
N PRO A 680 -15.44 -6.76 -19.71
CA PRO A 680 -16.27 -7.53 -18.79
C PRO A 680 -15.46 -8.55 -18.01
N VAL A 681 -15.77 -8.70 -16.72
CA VAL A 681 -15.20 -9.73 -15.85
C VAL A 681 -16.37 -10.54 -15.29
N GLU A 682 -16.47 -11.80 -15.70
CA GLU A 682 -17.46 -12.74 -15.16
C GLU A 682 -16.94 -13.36 -13.86
N LEU A 683 -17.82 -13.53 -12.88
CA LEU A 683 -17.51 -14.18 -11.61
C LEU A 683 -17.82 -15.68 -11.70
N PRO A 684 -17.02 -16.55 -11.05
CA PRO A 684 -17.24 -17.99 -11.09
C PRO A 684 -18.55 -18.37 -10.39
N LEU A 685 -19.25 -19.37 -10.92
CA LEU A 685 -20.41 -19.98 -10.28
C LEU A 685 -19.98 -20.95 -9.19
N ALA A 686 -20.79 -21.09 -8.13
CA ALA A 686 -20.56 -22.12 -7.13
C ALA A 686 -20.71 -23.53 -7.73
N SER A 687 -19.81 -24.45 -7.36
CA SER A 687 -19.84 -25.82 -7.88
C SER A 687 -21.10 -26.59 -7.46
N ASP A 688 -21.60 -27.47 -8.34
CA ASP A 688 -22.78 -28.31 -8.06
C ASP A 688 -22.65 -29.09 -6.75
N ALA A 689 -21.48 -29.70 -6.49
CA ALA A 689 -21.24 -30.43 -5.25
C ALA A 689 -21.32 -29.55 -3.98
N ALA A 690 -21.04 -28.24 -4.08
CA ALA A 690 -21.23 -27.31 -2.97
C ALA A 690 -22.72 -26.93 -2.80
N LEU A 691 -23.40 -26.66 -3.92
CA LEU A 691 -24.84 -26.37 -3.95
C LEU A 691 -25.67 -27.57 -3.45
N ASP A 692 -25.29 -28.80 -3.78
CA ASP A 692 -25.93 -30.04 -3.34
C ASP A 692 -25.76 -30.26 -1.82
N ARG A 693 -24.56 -30.02 -1.27
CA ARG A 693 -24.33 -30.08 0.19
C ARG A 693 -25.15 -29.03 0.93
N ALA A 694 -25.20 -27.80 0.42
CA ALA A 694 -26.01 -26.74 1.01
C ALA A 694 -27.51 -27.08 0.93
N ALA A 695 -28.02 -27.51 -0.23
CA ALA A 695 -29.40 -27.94 -0.40
C ALA A 695 -29.77 -29.11 0.53
N ALA A 696 -28.88 -30.09 0.72
CA ALA A 696 -29.09 -31.20 1.64
C ALA A 696 -29.24 -30.74 3.11
N LEU A 697 -28.44 -29.76 3.56
CA LEU A 697 -28.63 -29.18 4.90
C LEU A 697 -29.96 -28.41 4.99
N ILE A 698 -30.28 -27.57 3.99
CA ILE A 698 -31.47 -26.72 3.98
C ILE A 698 -32.77 -27.54 3.95
N VAL A 699 -32.81 -28.65 3.21
CA VAL A 699 -33.97 -29.56 3.14
C VAL A 699 -34.18 -30.36 4.43
N ASN A 700 -33.11 -30.70 5.15
CA ASN A 700 -33.20 -31.45 6.41
C ASN A 700 -33.46 -30.57 7.65
N ALA A 701 -33.37 -29.24 7.53
CA ALA A 701 -33.60 -28.31 8.62
C ALA A 701 -35.05 -28.35 9.13
N ARG A 702 -35.22 -28.30 10.46
CA ARG A 702 -36.53 -28.23 11.14
C ARG A 702 -36.93 -26.80 11.44
N ARG A 703 -35.96 -25.90 11.61
CA ARG A 703 -36.13 -24.48 11.95
C ARG A 703 -35.05 -23.64 11.22
N PRO A 704 -35.05 -23.62 9.87
CA PRO A 704 -34.10 -22.82 9.10
C PRO A 704 -34.36 -21.32 9.26
N LEU A 705 -33.29 -20.54 9.18
CA LEU A 705 -33.31 -19.08 9.28
C LEU A 705 -32.30 -18.47 8.29
N VAL A 706 -32.70 -17.49 7.48
CA VAL A 706 -31.77 -16.78 6.58
C VAL A 706 -31.17 -15.56 7.30
N MET A 707 -29.88 -15.30 7.07
CA MET A 707 -29.20 -14.08 7.53
C MET A 707 -28.57 -13.34 6.36
N LEU A 708 -28.84 -12.04 6.25
CA LEU A 708 -28.33 -11.19 5.17
C LEU A 708 -27.28 -10.22 5.71
N GLY A 709 -26.04 -10.36 5.22
CA GLY A 709 -24.89 -9.52 5.57
C GLY A 709 -24.65 -8.35 4.61
N ALA A 710 -23.56 -7.62 4.79
CA ALA A 710 -23.24 -6.44 4.00
C ALA A 710 -23.23 -6.69 2.47
N ALA A 711 -22.63 -7.78 1.99
CA ALA A 711 -22.53 -8.09 0.56
C ALA A 711 -23.84 -8.57 -0.08
N ALA A 712 -24.89 -8.84 0.70
CA ALA A 712 -26.24 -9.01 0.17
C ALA A 712 -26.79 -7.71 -0.48
N SER A 713 -26.23 -6.54 -0.12
CA SER A 713 -26.65 -5.22 -0.62
C SER A 713 -26.01 -4.79 -1.96
N ARG A 714 -25.18 -5.65 -2.59
CA ARG A 714 -24.59 -5.35 -3.90
C ARG A 714 -25.71 -5.18 -4.96
N PRO A 715 -25.70 -4.09 -5.77
CA PRO A 715 -26.73 -3.87 -6.80
C PRO A 715 -26.94 -5.05 -7.76
N ARG A 716 -25.87 -5.81 -8.06
CA ARG A 716 -25.90 -6.96 -8.98
C ARG A 716 -26.65 -8.20 -8.46
N SER A 717 -26.79 -8.38 -7.15
CA SER A 717 -27.32 -9.62 -6.55
C SER A 717 -28.67 -9.48 -5.84
N SER A 718 -29.12 -8.25 -5.57
CA SER A 718 -30.33 -7.97 -4.76
C SER A 718 -31.62 -8.62 -5.33
N SER A 719 -31.76 -8.70 -6.65
CA SER A 719 -32.94 -9.29 -7.32
C SER A 719 -33.06 -10.80 -7.13
N ASP A 720 -32.01 -11.57 -7.48
CA ASP A 720 -31.99 -13.03 -7.31
C ASP A 720 -32.00 -13.43 -5.83
N LEU A 721 -31.36 -12.64 -4.96
CA LEU A 721 -31.40 -12.86 -3.51
C LEU A 721 -32.82 -12.66 -2.95
N ALA A 722 -33.50 -11.58 -3.34
CA ALA A 722 -34.88 -11.35 -2.94
C ALA A 722 -35.81 -12.46 -3.45
N ARG A 723 -35.59 -12.92 -4.69
CA ARG A 723 -36.29 -14.07 -5.27
C ARG A 723 -36.08 -15.34 -4.44
N PHE A 724 -34.84 -15.70 -4.10
CA PHE A 724 -34.53 -16.87 -3.26
C PHE A 724 -35.28 -16.83 -1.92
N VAL A 725 -35.32 -15.68 -1.23
CA VAL A 725 -36.03 -15.54 0.06
C VAL A 725 -37.54 -15.68 -0.12
N VAL A 726 -38.12 -15.06 -1.15
CA VAL A 726 -39.57 -15.13 -1.44
C VAL A 726 -40.01 -16.52 -1.88
N GLU A 727 -39.23 -17.23 -2.70
CA GLU A 727 -39.56 -18.57 -3.20
C GLU A 727 -39.32 -19.68 -2.17
N SER A 728 -38.23 -19.61 -1.40
CA SER A 728 -37.96 -20.58 -0.31
C SER A 728 -38.89 -20.39 0.90
N ARG A 729 -39.45 -19.18 1.08
CA ARG A 729 -40.30 -18.75 2.19
C ARG A 729 -39.67 -18.88 3.59
N ILE A 730 -38.35 -19.05 3.67
CA ILE A 730 -37.63 -19.13 4.95
C ILE A 730 -37.63 -17.73 5.60
N PRO A 731 -37.95 -17.58 6.89
CA PRO A 731 -37.86 -16.30 7.59
C PRO A 731 -36.41 -15.80 7.61
N TYR A 732 -36.22 -14.48 7.61
CA TYR A 732 -34.88 -13.89 7.56
C TYR A 732 -34.68 -12.75 8.57
N PHE A 733 -33.43 -12.58 8.98
CA PHE A 733 -32.94 -11.39 9.67
C PHE A 733 -31.76 -10.78 8.90
N THR A 734 -31.37 -9.58 9.27
CA THR A 734 -30.22 -8.89 8.66
C THR A 734 -29.16 -8.58 9.71
N THR A 735 -27.91 -8.43 9.28
CA THR A 735 -26.94 -7.61 10.01
C THR A 735 -27.37 -6.13 9.96
N GLN A 736 -26.63 -5.24 10.63
CA GLN A 736 -26.91 -3.80 10.53
C GLN A 736 -26.69 -3.24 9.11
N MET A 737 -25.76 -3.81 8.33
CA MET A 737 -25.42 -3.33 6.97
C MET A 737 -26.21 -4.04 5.87
N GLY A 738 -26.65 -5.28 6.08
CA GLY A 738 -27.48 -6.05 5.14
C GLY A 738 -28.97 -5.65 5.06
N LYS A 739 -29.34 -4.45 5.53
CA LYS A 739 -30.73 -3.98 5.60
C LYS A 739 -31.31 -3.61 4.22
N GLY A 740 -32.60 -3.87 4.02
CA GLY A 740 -33.36 -3.51 2.81
C GLY A 740 -33.14 -4.42 1.59
N THR A 741 -32.32 -5.46 1.73
CA THR A 741 -31.84 -6.38 0.68
C THR A 741 -32.90 -7.27 0.04
N VAL A 742 -34.12 -7.32 0.58
CA VAL A 742 -35.24 -8.13 0.06
C VAL A 742 -36.48 -7.25 -0.15
N PRO A 743 -36.65 -6.64 -1.33
CA PRO A 743 -37.92 -6.06 -1.75
C PRO A 743 -39.04 -7.12 -1.76
N GLY A 744 -40.25 -6.74 -1.36
CA GLY A 744 -41.44 -7.62 -1.39
C GLY A 744 -41.50 -8.71 -0.31
N GLY A 745 -40.38 -9.15 0.26
CA GLY A 745 -40.32 -10.22 1.27
C GLY A 745 -40.64 -9.81 2.71
N THR A 746 -41.23 -8.62 2.95
CA THR A 746 -41.36 -8.03 4.30
C THR A 746 -42.06 -8.91 5.33
N GLU A 747 -42.90 -9.85 4.89
CA GLU A 747 -43.63 -10.76 5.77
C GLU A 747 -42.79 -11.93 6.29
N LEU A 748 -41.57 -12.11 5.77
CA LEU A 748 -40.57 -13.05 6.26
C LEU A 748 -39.51 -12.38 7.16
N TYR A 749 -39.50 -11.04 7.25
CA TYR A 749 -38.53 -10.29 8.06
C TYR A 749 -38.81 -10.43 9.56
N MET A 750 -37.82 -10.96 10.28
CA MET A 750 -37.83 -11.17 11.74
C MET A 750 -37.27 -9.98 12.51
N GLY A 751 -36.27 -9.28 11.96
CA GLY A 751 -35.56 -8.19 12.63
C GLY A 751 -34.16 -7.95 12.08
N THR A 752 -33.40 -7.07 12.74
CA THR A 752 -31.98 -6.82 12.50
C THR A 752 -31.19 -7.16 13.76
N ALA A 753 -30.10 -7.92 13.62
CA ALA A 753 -29.13 -8.15 14.69
C ALA A 753 -28.27 -6.89 14.88
N ALA A 754 -28.68 -6.03 15.82
CA ALA A 754 -27.89 -4.87 16.24
C ALA A 754 -26.88 -5.21 17.35
N LEU A 755 -27.19 -6.23 18.15
CA LEU A 755 -26.30 -6.85 19.13
C LEU A 755 -25.90 -8.25 18.66
N SER A 756 -24.93 -8.87 19.31
CA SER A 756 -24.41 -10.22 18.99
C SER A 756 -25.09 -11.36 19.75
N GLU A 757 -25.89 -11.01 20.75
CA GLU A 757 -26.67 -11.93 21.59
C GLU A 757 -27.87 -11.16 22.20
N ARG A 758 -28.83 -11.91 22.78
CA ARG A 758 -29.93 -11.47 23.68
C ARG A 758 -30.96 -10.45 23.15
N ASP A 759 -30.68 -9.64 22.12
CA ASP A 759 -31.71 -8.79 21.49
C ASP A 759 -32.87 -9.65 20.97
N TYR A 760 -34.10 -9.12 20.88
CA TYR A 760 -35.33 -9.91 20.65
C TYR A 760 -35.24 -10.82 19.42
N VAL A 761 -34.58 -10.39 18.34
CA VAL A 761 -34.36 -11.20 17.13
C VAL A 761 -33.61 -12.51 17.40
N HIS A 762 -32.75 -12.54 18.42
CA HIS A 762 -32.04 -13.75 18.83
C HIS A 762 -32.97 -14.85 19.33
N GLU A 763 -34.24 -14.57 19.65
CA GLU A 763 -35.19 -15.64 19.98
C GLU A 763 -35.48 -16.55 18.77
N ALA A 764 -35.31 -16.04 17.54
CA ALA A 764 -35.33 -16.87 16.33
C ALA A 764 -33.97 -17.55 16.09
N ILE A 765 -32.86 -16.86 16.37
CA ILE A 765 -31.48 -17.33 16.14
C ILE A 765 -31.12 -18.49 17.08
N GLU A 766 -31.36 -18.33 18.39
CA GLU A 766 -31.12 -19.33 19.44
C GLU A 766 -31.97 -20.60 19.22
N ARG A 767 -33.14 -20.46 18.59
CA ARG A 767 -34.02 -21.58 18.25
C ARG A 767 -33.70 -22.21 16.89
N ALA A 768 -32.93 -21.57 16.02
CA ALA A 768 -32.61 -22.13 14.70
C ALA A 768 -31.80 -23.43 14.83
N ASP A 769 -31.99 -24.38 13.93
CA ASP A 769 -31.07 -25.52 13.77
C ASP A 769 -30.13 -25.35 12.56
N LEU A 770 -30.52 -24.50 11.60
CA LEU A 770 -29.69 -24.08 10.47
C LEU A 770 -29.81 -22.56 10.23
N ILE A 771 -28.67 -21.87 10.15
CA ILE A 771 -28.62 -20.48 9.66
C ILE A 771 -27.94 -20.44 8.28
N ILE A 772 -28.64 -19.88 7.31
CA ILE A 772 -28.16 -19.67 5.93
C ILE A 772 -27.65 -18.23 5.84
N THR A 773 -26.34 -18.05 5.98
CA THR A 773 -25.70 -16.73 5.93
C THR A 773 -25.35 -16.36 4.49
N ILE A 774 -25.85 -15.21 4.01
CA ILE A 774 -25.70 -14.73 2.63
C ILE A 774 -24.99 -13.38 2.63
N GLY A 775 -23.84 -13.31 1.97
CA GLY A 775 -23.04 -12.08 1.84
C GLY A 775 -22.54 -11.52 3.17
N HIS A 776 -22.26 -12.38 4.15
CA HIS A 776 -21.71 -11.99 5.45
C HIS A 776 -20.18 -12.01 5.46
N ASP A 777 -19.60 -11.23 6.38
CA ASP A 777 -18.19 -11.00 6.58
C ASP A 777 -17.94 -10.76 8.08
N THR A 778 -16.92 -11.38 8.66
CA THR A 778 -16.58 -11.26 10.09
C THR A 778 -16.03 -9.87 10.48
N VAL A 779 -15.76 -9.01 9.50
CA VAL A 779 -15.53 -7.56 9.71
C VAL A 779 -16.80 -6.85 10.18
N GLU A 780 -18.00 -7.33 9.84
CA GLU A 780 -19.22 -6.90 10.53
C GLU A 780 -19.21 -7.47 11.95
N LYS A 781 -19.44 -6.64 12.99
CA LYS A 781 -19.58 -7.13 14.37
C LYS A 781 -20.53 -8.35 14.40
N PRO A 782 -20.10 -9.53 14.92
CA PRO A 782 -20.83 -10.79 14.79
C PRO A 782 -22.32 -10.65 15.12
N PRO A 783 -23.24 -10.99 14.19
CA PRO A 783 -24.68 -10.87 14.37
C PRO A 783 -25.30 -12.01 15.19
N PHE A 784 -24.52 -13.06 15.42
CA PHE A 784 -24.74 -14.11 16.42
C PHE A 784 -23.36 -14.72 16.78
N ILE A 785 -23.30 -15.56 17.80
CA ILE A 785 -22.09 -16.27 18.22
C ILE A 785 -22.32 -17.77 18.04
N MET A 786 -21.44 -18.45 17.30
CA MET A 786 -21.46 -19.91 17.17
C MET A 786 -20.84 -20.58 18.40
N GLY A 787 -21.36 -21.76 18.74
CA GLY A 787 -20.87 -22.58 19.86
C GLY A 787 -21.29 -24.05 19.72
N PRO A 788 -20.85 -24.96 20.61
CA PRO A 788 -21.01 -26.41 20.42
C PRO A 788 -22.45 -26.93 20.39
N GLN A 789 -23.42 -26.14 20.85
CA GLN A 789 -24.87 -26.44 20.82
C GLN A 789 -25.65 -25.45 19.95
N GLY A 790 -24.94 -24.59 19.18
CA GLY A 790 -25.57 -23.62 18.28
C GLY A 790 -26.07 -24.24 16.96
N PRO A 791 -26.74 -23.44 16.12
CA PRO A 791 -27.19 -23.87 14.79
C PRO A 791 -26.00 -24.25 13.90
N GLN A 792 -26.23 -25.18 12.97
CA GLN A 792 -25.35 -25.35 11.83
C GLN A 792 -25.40 -24.11 10.93
N VAL A 793 -24.31 -23.79 10.25
CA VAL A 793 -24.21 -22.61 9.38
C VAL A 793 -23.81 -22.98 7.97
N VAL A 794 -24.58 -22.49 6.99
CA VAL A 794 -24.18 -22.43 5.58
C VAL A 794 -23.69 -21.02 5.29
N HIS A 795 -22.52 -20.89 4.68
CA HIS A 795 -22.00 -19.63 4.15
C HIS A 795 -22.24 -19.55 2.64
N ILE A 796 -22.79 -18.43 2.16
CA ILE A 796 -22.98 -18.14 0.74
C ILE A 796 -22.35 -16.78 0.47
N GLY A 797 -21.29 -16.74 -0.35
CA GLY A 797 -20.42 -15.57 -0.46
C GLY A 797 -19.63 -15.52 -1.77
N TYR A 798 -19.13 -14.33 -2.13
CA TYR A 798 -18.18 -14.16 -3.24
C TYR A 798 -16.76 -14.67 -2.89
N GLN A 799 -16.49 -14.92 -1.61
CA GLN A 799 -15.24 -15.46 -1.07
C GLN A 799 -15.57 -16.58 -0.05
N PRO A 800 -14.61 -17.48 0.28
CA PRO A 800 -14.75 -18.42 1.39
C PRO A 800 -14.90 -17.71 2.74
N ALA A 801 -15.40 -18.42 3.75
CA ALA A 801 -15.58 -17.85 5.08
C ALA A 801 -14.25 -17.63 5.82
N SER A 802 -14.10 -16.46 6.45
CA SER A 802 -13.09 -16.24 7.49
C SER A 802 -13.48 -17.01 8.75
N VAL A 803 -12.86 -18.17 8.99
CA VAL A 803 -13.13 -19.00 10.17
C VAL A 803 -12.54 -18.37 11.42
N GLU A 804 -13.41 -18.09 12.39
CA GLU A 804 -13.10 -17.43 13.66
C GLU A 804 -13.71 -18.19 14.84
N GLN A 805 -13.26 -17.93 16.07
CA GLN A 805 -13.77 -18.60 17.28
C GLN A 805 -15.30 -18.49 17.47
N VAL A 806 -15.91 -17.46 16.88
CA VAL A 806 -17.34 -17.16 16.97
C VAL A 806 -18.11 -17.43 15.67
N TYR A 807 -17.43 -17.83 14.58
CA TYR A 807 -18.03 -18.07 13.27
C TYR A 807 -17.25 -19.13 12.47
N PHE A 808 -17.82 -20.33 12.35
CA PHE A 808 -17.21 -21.50 11.74
C PHE A 808 -18.25 -22.33 10.95
N PRO A 809 -18.51 -22.02 9.67
CA PRO A 809 -19.53 -22.71 8.85
C PRO A 809 -19.29 -24.22 8.65
N GLN A 810 -20.37 -24.97 8.45
CA GLN A 810 -20.34 -26.41 8.15
C GLN A 810 -20.40 -26.71 6.64
N ALA A 811 -20.86 -25.76 5.84
CA ALA A 811 -20.82 -25.83 4.38
C ALA A 811 -20.68 -24.42 3.77
N GLU A 812 -20.02 -24.34 2.62
CA GLU A 812 -19.84 -23.08 1.88
C GLU A 812 -20.28 -23.21 0.43
N VAL A 813 -20.88 -22.14 -0.09
CA VAL A 813 -21.30 -21.94 -1.49
C VAL A 813 -20.61 -20.66 -1.96
N VAL A 814 -19.41 -20.81 -2.54
CA VAL A 814 -18.56 -19.69 -2.95
C VAL A 814 -18.69 -19.46 -4.46
N GLY A 815 -19.05 -18.24 -4.86
CA GLY A 815 -19.24 -17.84 -6.25
C GLY A 815 -20.06 -16.54 -6.39
N ASP A 816 -20.52 -16.20 -7.60
CA ASP A 816 -21.44 -15.08 -7.79
C ASP A 816 -22.77 -15.35 -7.05
N LEU A 817 -23.11 -14.49 -6.09
CA LEU A 817 -24.30 -14.63 -5.24
C LEU A 817 -25.59 -14.79 -6.05
N GLY A 818 -25.81 -13.99 -7.09
CA GLY A 818 -27.10 -13.97 -7.79
C GLY A 818 -27.40 -15.30 -8.50
N PRO A 819 -26.59 -15.69 -9.48
CA PRO A 819 -26.69 -16.99 -10.16
C PRO A 819 -26.59 -18.19 -9.21
N SER A 820 -25.71 -18.17 -8.20
CA SER A 820 -25.53 -19.30 -7.27
C SER A 820 -26.75 -19.49 -6.35
N LEU A 821 -27.39 -18.40 -5.89
CA LEU A 821 -28.65 -18.48 -5.15
C LEU A 821 -29.80 -19.00 -6.00
N ARG A 822 -29.84 -18.68 -7.31
CA ARG A 822 -30.82 -19.25 -8.24
C ARG A 822 -30.63 -20.76 -8.41
N LEU A 823 -29.39 -21.21 -8.65
CA LEU A 823 -29.06 -22.65 -8.74
C LEU A 823 -29.28 -23.41 -7.42
N LEU A 824 -29.28 -22.72 -6.28
CA LEU A 824 -29.67 -23.27 -4.98
C LEU A 824 -31.20 -23.29 -4.79
N ALA A 825 -31.92 -22.26 -5.24
CA ALA A 825 -33.39 -22.20 -5.22
C ALA A 825 -33.99 -23.40 -5.98
N ASP A 826 -33.52 -23.66 -7.20
CA ASP A 826 -33.98 -24.77 -8.05
C ASP A 826 -33.80 -26.14 -7.36
N ARG A 827 -32.75 -26.28 -6.53
CA ARG A 827 -32.47 -27.51 -5.77
C ARG A 827 -33.41 -27.72 -4.59
N VAL A 828 -33.82 -26.64 -3.91
CA VAL A 828 -34.69 -26.72 -2.72
C VAL A 828 -36.18 -26.51 -3.03
N ALA A 829 -36.52 -26.07 -4.24
CA ALA A 829 -37.89 -25.80 -4.68
C ALA A 829 -38.84 -26.98 -4.38
N GLY A 830 -39.94 -26.67 -3.68
CA GLY A 830 -40.97 -27.65 -3.28
C GLY A 830 -40.58 -28.62 -2.16
N LYS A 831 -39.35 -28.56 -1.62
CA LYS A 831 -38.79 -29.55 -0.67
C LYS A 831 -38.66 -29.02 0.78
N LEU A 832 -39.27 -27.88 1.10
CA LEU A 832 -39.08 -27.18 2.38
C LEU A 832 -40.36 -27.12 3.23
N PRO A 833 -40.88 -28.25 3.74
CA PRO A 833 -42.11 -28.27 4.55
C PRO A 833 -41.97 -27.46 5.85
N ASN A 834 -40.75 -27.36 6.38
CA ASN A 834 -40.44 -26.66 7.63
C ASN A 834 -40.03 -25.19 7.45
N ALA A 835 -40.06 -24.65 6.21
CA ALA A 835 -39.49 -23.32 5.90
C ALA A 835 -39.93 -22.22 6.87
N GLN A 836 -41.20 -22.21 7.26
CA GLN A 836 -41.80 -21.15 8.09
C GLN A 836 -41.83 -21.47 9.59
N ALA A 837 -41.12 -22.50 10.08
CA ALA A 837 -41.24 -22.97 11.47
C ALA A 837 -40.89 -21.93 12.55
N LEU A 838 -40.02 -20.96 12.26
CA LEU A 838 -39.69 -19.84 13.17
C LEU A 838 -40.61 -18.61 12.99
N LEU A 839 -41.42 -18.56 11.94
CA LEU A 839 -42.23 -17.39 11.59
C LEU A 839 -43.24 -16.96 12.68
N PRO A 840 -43.86 -17.85 13.50
CA PRO A 840 -44.73 -17.43 14.60
C PRO A 840 -44.08 -16.50 15.64
N LEU A 841 -42.75 -16.51 15.75
CA LEU A 841 -42.01 -15.62 16.65
C LEU A 841 -42.00 -14.16 16.15
N ARG A 842 -42.21 -13.95 14.84
CA ARG A 842 -42.07 -12.65 14.15
C ARG A 842 -42.83 -11.54 14.83
N GLU A 843 -44.12 -11.74 15.11
CA GLU A 843 -44.92 -10.69 15.74
C GLU A 843 -44.42 -10.34 17.14
N GLY A 844 -44.10 -11.34 17.97
CA GLY A 844 -43.59 -11.11 19.32
C GLY A 844 -42.27 -10.35 19.33
N ILE A 845 -41.38 -10.64 18.37
CA ILE A 845 -40.12 -9.92 18.17
C ILE A 845 -40.39 -8.48 17.71
N LEU A 846 -41.12 -8.29 16.60
CA LEU A 846 -41.36 -6.97 16.01
C LEU A 846 -42.19 -6.05 16.92
N ARG A 847 -43.11 -6.60 17.72
CA ARG A 847 -43.91 -5.86 18.72
C ARG A 847 -43.06 -5.36 19.88
N ARG A 848 -42.09 -6.16 20.36
CA ARG A 848 -41.11 -5.73 21.39
C ARG A 848 -40.14 -4.67 20.85
N ILE A 849 -39.68 -4.80 19.60
CA ILE A 849 -38.86 -3.76 18.94
C ILE A 849 -39.62 -2.43 18.85
N ALA A 850 -40.90 -2.46 18.44
CA ALA A 850 -41.75 -1.28 18.29
C ALA A 850 -42.35 -0.75 19.61
N ALA A 851 -42.07 -1.37 20.76
CA ALA A 851 -42.63 -0.96 22.03
C ALA A 851 -42.27 0.49 22.38
N ARG A 852 -43.27 1.27 22.81
CA ARG A 852 -43.15 2.68 23.23
C ARG A 852 -42.71 3.65 22.11
N ALA A 853 -42.65 3.21 20.85
CA ALA A 853 -42.22 4.01 19.71
C ALA A 853 -43.19 5.13 19.28
N THR A 854 -44.34 5.28 19.95
CA THR A 854 -45.34 6.33 19.70
C THR A 854 -45.60 7.21 20.92
N GLU A 855 -44.76 7.15 21.97
CA GLU A 855 -44.92 7.99 23.16
C GLU A 855 -44.71 9.49 22.88
N PRO A 856 -45.31 10.40 23.67
CA PRO A 856 -45.09 11.85 23.59
C PRO A 856 -43.78 12.25 24.28
N ARG A 857 -42.66 11.63 23.90
CA ARG A 857 -41.30 11.88 24.42
C ARG A 857 -40.29 11.83 23.29
N LEU A 858 -39.23 12.62 23.38
CA LEU A 858 -38.08 12.61 22.46
C LEU A 858 -37.15 11.42 22.76
N THR A 859 -37.67 10.19 22.73
CA THR A 859 -36.89 8.95 22.89
C THR A 859 -36.39 8.42 21.54
N PRO A 860 -35.31 7.62 21.50
CA PRO A 860 -34.78 7.08 20.25
C PRO A 860 -35.77 6.27 19.43
N GLN A 861 -36.62 5.43 20.06
CA GLN A 861 -37.63 4.67 19.33
C GLN A 861 -38.64 5.57 18.62
N ARG A 862 -39.03 6.68 19.27
CA ARG A 862 -40.01 7.64 18.75
C ARG A 862 -39.41 8.53 17.66
N LEU A 863 -38.16 8.98 17.83
CA LEU A 863 -37.39 9.66 16.78
C LEU A 863 -37.33 8.81 15.49
N VAL A 864 -36.96 7.53 15.64
CA VAL A 864 -36.85 6.60 14.49
C VAL A 864 -38.21 6.30 13.86
N HIS A 865 -39.30 6.28 14.63
CA HIS A 865 -40.67 6.14 14.12
C HIS A 865 -41.09 7.34 13.26
N ASP A 866 -40.87 8.56 13.75
CA ASP A 866 -41.27 9.81 13.08
C ASP A 866 -40.45 10.04 11.79
N VAL A 867 -39.13 9.83 11.83
CA VAL A 867 -38.26 9.88 10.64
C VAL A 867 -38.68 8.84 9.59
N ARG A 868 -39.22 7.68 10.01
CA ARG A 868 -39.74 6.66 9.08
C ARG A 868 -41.08 7.05 8.44
N GLN A 869 -41.88 7.92 9.04
CA GLN A 869 -43.12 8.44 8.42
C GLN A 869 -42.81 9.45 7.30
N VAL A 870 -41.86 10.36 7.55
CA VAL A 870 -41.48 11.45 6.63
C VAL A 870 -40.70 10.95 5.41
N MET A 871 -39.88 9.91 5.58
CA MET A 871 -39.04 9.41 4.49
C MET A 871 -39.81 8.39 3.63
N PRO A 872 -39.74 8.46 2.28
CA PRO A 872 -40.36 7.49 1.39
C PRO A 872 -39.60 6.14 1.38
N PRO A 873 -40.18 5.05 0.84
CA PRO A 873 -39.56 3.71 0.87
C PRO A 873 -38.19 3.61 0.19
N ASP A 874 -37.90 4.49 -0.77
CA ASP A 874 -36.63 4.61 -1.50
C ASP A 874 -35.77 5.82 -1.04
N GLY A 875 -36.26 6.63 -0.10
CA GLY A 875 -35.51 7.74 0.49
C GLY A 875 -34.29 7.26 1.27
N ILE A 876 -33.19 8.01 1.21
CA ILE A 876 -31.86 7.54 1.64
C ILE A 876 -31.44 8.23 2.93
N LEU A 877 -31.10 7.43 3.95
CA LEU A 877 -30.57 7.91 5.22
C LEU A 877 -29.09 7.57 5.30
N ALA A 878 -28.24 8.59 5.32
CA ALA A 878 -26.83 8.46 5.68
C ALA A 878 -26.68 8.60 7.19
N LEU A 879 -26.27 7.51 7.84
CA LEU A 879 -26.30 7.39 9.30
C LEU A 879 -24.87 7.45 9.84
N ASP A 880 -24.58 8.49 10.63
CA ASP A 880 -23.31 8.64 11.32
C ASP A 880 -23.21 7.66 12.52
N ASN A 881 -22.07 7.63 13.21
CA ASN A 881 -21.86 6.73 14.33
C ASN A 881 -22.18 7.39 15.68
N GLY A 882 -22.84 6.64 16.55
CA GLY A 882 -23.28 7.08 17.87
C GLY A 882 -24.41 6.21 18.42
N MET A 883 -24.96 6.59 19.57
CA MET A 883 -25.88 5.76 20.34
C MET A 883 -27.23 5.52 19.62
N TYR A 884 -27.73 6.54 18.90
CA TYR A 884 -28.88 6.45 18.00
C TYR A 884 -28.72 5.38 16.90
N LYS A 885 -27.49 5.01 16.49
CA LYS A 885 -27.25 4.01 15.44
C LYS A 885 -27.88 2.66 15.77
N ILE A 886 -27.80 2.23 17.03
CA ILE A 886 -28.39 0.96 17.50
C ILE A 886 -29.92 0.99 17.35
N TRP A 887 -30.55 2.14 17.59
CA TRP A 887 -31.98 2.33 17.45
C TRP A 887 -32.43 2.41 15.99
N PHE A 888 -31.69 3.09 15.11
CA PHE A 888 -31.95 3.02 13.66
C PHE A 888 -31.75 1.59 13.13
N ALA A 889 -30.71 0.87 13.58
CA ALA A 889 -30.51 -0.53 13.20
C ALA A 889 -31.69 -1.43 13.60
N ARG A 890 -32.21 -1.30 14.84
CA ARG A 890 -33.32 -2.13 15.34
C ARG A 890 -34.69 -1.72 14.79
N ASN A 891 -35.02 -0.42 14.89
CA ASN A 891 -36.38 0.09 14.67
C ASN A 891 -36.64 0.58 13.24
N TYR A 892 -35.63 1.06 12.51
CA TYR A 892 -35.86 1.58 11.16
C TYR A 892 -36.09 0.44 10.17
N ARG A 893 -37.28 0.43 9.54
CA ARG A 893 -37.62 -0.53 8.48
C ARG A 893 -37.23 0.03 7.11
N THR A 894 -36.72 -0.86 6.27
CA THR A 894 -36.14 -0.60 4.94
C THR A 894 -36.69 -1.65 3.97
N GLN A 895 -37.24 -1.23 2.84
CA GLN A 895 -37.80 -2.13 1.81
C GLN A 895 -36.95 -2.20 0.53
N VAL A 896 -35.97 -1.31 0.41
CA VAL A 896 -35.08 -1.17 -0.76
C VAL A 896 -33.63 -1.15 -0.24
N ALA A 897 -32.73 -1.85 -0.94
CA ALA A 897 -31.32 -1.91 -0.56
C ALA A 897 -30.65 -0.54 -0.60
N ASN A 898 -29.66 -0.32 0.25
CA ASN A 898 -28.90 0.94 0.35
C ASN A 898 -29.73 2.21 0.65
N THR A 899 -30.95 2.08 1.21
CA THR A 899 -31.73 3.21 1.75
C THR A 899 -31.36 3.59 3.19
N LEU A 900 -30.60 2.76 3.90
CA LEU A 900 -29.98 3.09 5.18
C LEU A 900 -28.48 2.82 5.09
N LEU A 901 -27.71 3.87 4.83
CA LEU A 901 -26.26 3.84 4.72
C LEU A 901 -25.65 3.89 6.13
N LEU A 902 -25.74 2.76 6.80
CA LEU A 902 -25.15 2.48 8.11
C LEU A 902 -23.77 1.83 7.92
N ASP A 903 -22.78 2.22 8.73
CA ASP A 903 -21.50 1.53 8.90
C ASP A 903 -21.45 0.80 10.26
N ASN A 904 -21.06 -0.48 10.24
CA ASN A 904 -20.81 -1.29 11.44
C ASN A 904 -19.56 -2.18 11.29
N ALA A 905 -18.62 -1.72 10.46
CA ALA A 905 -17.33 -2.34 10.17
C ALA A 905 -16.19 -1.57 10.85
N LEU A 906 -16.07 -0.27 10.59
CA LEU A 906 -15.12 0.61 11.31
C LEU A 906 -15.80 1.47 12.39
N ALA A 907 -17.12 1.63 12.31
CA ALA A 907 -17.91 2.52 13.18
C ALA A 907 -17.42 3.98 13.16
N THR A 908 -17.07 4.49 11.98
CA THR A 908 -16.48 5.82 11.78
C THR A 908 -17.48 6.95 12.03
N MET A 909 -17.13 7.86 12.95
CA MET A 909 -17.86 9.11 13.18
C MET A 909 -17.48 10.17 12.15
N GLY A 910 -18.40 11.09 11.84
CA GLY A 910 -18.23 12.16 10.88
C GLY A 910 -18.44 11.77 9.41
N ALA A 911 -18.84 10.51 9.14
CA ALA A 911 -19.09 10.02 7.79
C ALA A 911 -20.50 10.31 7.26
N GLY A 912 -21.47 10.63 8.13
CA GLY A 912 -22.89 10.74 7.79
C GLY A 912 -23.20 11.86 6.80
N LEU A 913 -22.79 13.10 7.11
CA LEU A 913 -23.00 14.26 6.22
C LEU A 913 -22.30 14.10 4.85
N PRO A 914 -20.99 13.74 4.77
CA PRO A 914 -20.34 13.45 3.49
C PRO A 914 -21.02 12.33 2.69
N SER A 915 -21.49 11.26 3.34
CA SER A 915 -22.22 10.18 2.67
C SER A 915 -23.58 10.64 2.14
N ALA A 916 -24.26 11.56 2.84
CA ALA A 916 -25.50 12.16 2.37
C ALA A 916 -25.31 13.04 1.14
N ILE A 917 -24.24 13.85 1.11
CA ILE A 917 -23.86 14.69 -0.03
C ILE A 917 -23.62 13.81 -1.28
N ALA A 918 -22.87 12.71 -1.13
CA ALA A 918 -22.65 11.77 -2.23
C ALA A 918 -23.92 11.04 -2.69
N ALA A 919 -24.85 10.74 -1.77
CA ALA A 919 -26.14 10.14 -2.11
C ALA A 919 -27.07 11.12 -2.84
N ALA A 920 -27.11 12.40 -2.45
CA ALA A 920 -27.88 13.44 -3.11
C ALA A 920 -27.36 13.72 -4.53
N LEU A 921 -26.03 13.81 -4.72
CA LEU A 921 -25.40 13.95 -6.03
C LEU A 921 -25.68 12.79 -6.99
N LEU A 922 -25.91 11.58 -6.47
CA LEU A 922 -26.27 10.40 -7.27
C LEU A 922 -27.78 10.24 -7.50
N HIS A 923 -28.61 10.82 -6.62
CA HIS A 923 -30.06 10.64 -6.61
C HIS A 923 -30.79 11.95 -6.28
N PRO A 924 -30.68 13.00 -7.11
CA PRO A 924 -31.28 14.31 -6.83
C PRO A 924 -32.81 14.28 -6.73
N ASP A 925 -33.47 13.35 -7.43
CA ASP A 925 -34.93 13.18 -7.38
C ASP A 925 -35.45 12.50 -6.08
N ARG A 926 -34.58 12.21 -5.09
CA ARG A 926 -34.94 11.50 -3.85
C ARG A 926 -34.74 12.36 -2.61
N ARG A 927 -35.62 12.20 -1.61
CA ARG A 927 -35.35 12.67 -0.24
C ARG A 927 -34.11 11.98 0.33
N VAL A 928 -33.06 12.75 0.59
CA VAL A 928 -31.84 12.31 1.29
C VAL A 928 -31.75 13.00 2.65
N MET A 929 -31.37 12.24 3.68
CA MET A 929 -31.16 12.75 5.04
C MET A 929 -29.83 12.28 5.61
N ALA A 930 -29.01 13.20 6.12
CA ALA A 930 -27.95 12.88 7.07
C ALA A 930 -28.57 12.78 8.48
N VAL A 931 -28.26 11.71 9.22
CA VAL A 931 -28.66 11.55 10.62
C VAL A 931 -27.41 11.39 11.47
N CYS A 932 -27.12 12.40 12.28
CA CYS A 932 -25.87 12.55 13.02
C CYS A 932 -26.12 12.81 14.50
N GLY A 933 -25.22 12.37 15.37
CA GLY A 933 -25.08 12.92 16.72
C GLY A 933 -24.29 14.23 16.68
N ASP A 934 -24.50 15.14 17.63
CA ASP A 934 -23.81 16.43 17.70
C ASP A 934 -22.27 16.33 17.59
N GLY A 935 -21.63 15.49 18.39
CA GLY A 935 -20.18 15.27 18.37
C GLY A 935 -19.66 14.55 17.12
N GLY A 936 -20.52 13.82 16.39
CA GLY A 936 -20.18 13.21 15.09
C GLY A 936 -20.33 14.21 13.95
N PHE A 937 -21.42 14.97 13.94
CA PHE A 937 -21.67 16.07 13.01
C PHE A 937 -20.50 17.05 12.99
N MET A 938 -20.04 17.50 14.17
CA MET A 938 -18.93 18.44 14.31
C MET A 938 -17.57 17.97 13.75
N MET A 939 -17.41 16.70 13.38
CA MET A 939 -16.17 16.20 12.77
C MET A 939 -16.05 16.53 11.27
N ASN A 940 -17.18 16.67 10.55
CA ASN A 940 -17.20 17.12 9.15
C ASN A 940 -18.28 18.16 8.86
N SER A 941 -18.70 18.94 9.86
CA SER A 941 -19.77 19.95 9.74
C SER A 941 -19.42 21.09 8.77
N GLN A 942 -18.13 21.31 8.49
CA GLN A 942 -17.66 22.25 7.45
C GLN A 942 -18.17 21.91 6.04
N GLU A 943 -18.58 20.66 5.79
CA GLU A 943 -19.15 20.23 4.50
C GLU A 943 -20.59 20.71 4.30
N LEU A 944 -21.21 21.42 5.27
CA LEU A 944 -22.41 22.23 5.00
C LEU A 944 -22.14 23.24 3.88
N GLU A 945 -20.95 23.84 3.83
CA GLU A 945 -20.58 24.74 2.72
C GLU A 945 -20.54 23.99 1.38
N THR A 946 -19.99 22.77 1.36
CA THR A 946 -19.98 21.92 0.16
C THR A 946 -21.39 21.59 -0.29
N ALA A 947 -22.30 21.26 0.63
CA ALA A 947 -23.70 20.99 0.31
C ALA A 947 -24.45 22.22 -0.23
N VAL A 948 -24.25 23.40 0.37
CA VAL A 948 -24.89 24.66 -0.04
C VAL A 948 -24.33 25.14 -1.40
N ARG A 949 -23.01 25.09 -1.60
CA ARG A 949 -22.34 25.45 -2.87
C ARG A 949 -22.73 24.54 -4.04
N LEU A 950 -23.16 23.31 -3.77
CA LEU A 950 -23.67 22.36 -4.76
C LEU A 950 -25.20 22.42 -4.91
N GLU A 951 -25.87 23.37 -4.25
CA GLU A 951 -27.32 23.62 -4.32
C GLU A 951 -28.18 22.36 -4.03
N LEU A 952 -27.73 21.52 -3.08
CA LEU A 952 -28.35 20.21 -2.81
C LEU A 952 -29.59 20.29 -1.91
N ASP A 953 -30.67 19.61 -2.32
CA ASP A 953 -31.83 19.29 -1.48
C ASP A 953 -31.43 18.23 -0.41
N LEU A 954 -31.04 18.67 0.78
CA LEU A 954 -30.47 17.81 1.82
C LEU A 954 -30.90 18.23 3.23
N VAL A 955 -31.52 17.30 3.96
CA VAL A 955 -31.84 17.48 5.39
C VAL A 955 -30.77 16.85 6.28
N VAL A 956 -30.31 17.58 7.29
CA VAL A 956 -29.33 17.13 8.29
C VAL A 956 -30.00 17.12 9.66
N LEU A 957 -30.38 15.94 10.14
CA LEU A 957 -30.94 15.73 11.47
C LEU A 957 -29.81 15.55 12.50
N VAL A 958 -29.63 16.55 13.36
CA VAL A 958 -28.66 16.53 14.47
C VAL A 958 -29.37 16.13 15.76
N ILE A 959 -28.95 14.99 16.31
CA ILE A 959 -29.41 14.42 17.57
C ILE A 959 -28.46 14.91 18.68
N GLU A 960 -28.95 15.76 19.57
CA GLU A 960 -28.14 16.44 20.60
C GLU A 960 -28.31 15.79 21.98
N ASP A 961 -27.22 15.22 22.52
CA ASP A 961 -27.10 14.82 23.94
C ASP A 961 -25.94 15.48 24.69
N ARG A 962 -25.19 16.39 24.02
CA ARG A 962 -24.05 17.13 24.59
C ARG A 962 -22.95 16.20 25.14
N ALA A 963 -22.77 15.06 24.47
CA ALA A 963 -21.85 14.04 24.90
C ALA A 963 -21.47 13.06 23.78
N PHE A 964 -20.37 12.32 23.99
CA PHE A 964 -20.11 11.08 23.27
C PHE A 964 -20.96 9.94 23.86
N GLY A 965 -22.29 10.07 23.74
CA GLY A 965 -23.30 9.28 24.46
C GLY A 965 -23.13 7.75 24.41
N MET A 966 -22.56 7.22 23.32
CA MET A 966 -22.26 5.79 23.16
C MET A 966 -21.20 5.30 24.16
N ILE A 967 -20.13 6.08 24.36
CA ILE A 967 -19.03 5.74 25.28
C ILE A 967 -19.43 6.07 26.72
N ARG A 968 -20.16 7.18 26.92
CA ARG A 968 -20.78 7.56 28.20
C ARG A 968 -21.71 6.47 28.74
N TRP A 969 -22.57 5.92 27.89
CA TRP A 969 -23.41 4.77 28.22
C TRP A 969 -22.56 3.54 28.58
N LYS A 970 -21.48 3.27 27.83
CA LYS A 970 -20.59 2.13 28.12
C LYS A 970 -19.83 2.27 29.45
N GLN A 971 -19.37 3.47 29.81
CA GLN A 971 -18.83 3.75 31.15
C GLN A 971 -19.84 3.36 32.23
N ALA A 972 -21.09 3.82 32.12
CA ALA A 972 -22.14 3.51 33.09
C ALA A 972 -22.54 2.02 33.14
N VAL A 973 -22.46 1.29 32.02
CA VAL A 973 -22.70 -0.18 31.97
C VAL A 973 -21.59 -0.95 32.70
N ASP A 974 -20.34 -0.52 32.59
CA ASP A 974 -19.19 -1.17 33.23
C ASP A 974 -18.95 -0.68 34.67
N GLY A 975 -19.87 0.11 35.23
CA GLY A 975 -19.80 0.63 36.60
C GLY A 975 -18.81 1.78 36.80
N PHE A 976 -18.28 2.36 35.73
CA PHE A 976 -17.38 3.50 35.78
C PHE A 976 -18.14 4.82 35.94
N ALA A 977 -17.48 5.81 36.55
CA ALA A 977 -18.00 7.18 36.60
C ALA A 977 -17.95 7.85 35.22
N ASP A 978 -18.90 8.76 34.98
CA ASP A 978 -18.94 9.62 33.80
C ASP A 978 -17.72 10.55 33.79
N PHE A 979 -16.79 10.32 32.86
CA PHE A 979 -15.51 11.05 32.81
C PHE A 979 -15.11 11.42 31.38
N GLY A 980 -14.99 12.73 31.14
CA GLY A 980 -14.49 13.31 29.89
C GLY A 980 -15.43 13.20 28.68
N MET A 981 -16.65 12.67 28.85
CA MET A 981 -17.56 12.35 27.76
C MET A 981 -18.57 13.45 27.41
N THR A 982 -18.66 14.53 28.18
CA THR A 982 -19.60 15.65 27.99
C THR A 982 -18.93 16.91 27.44
N PHE A 983 -19.66 17.70 26.66
CA PHE A 983 -19.19 18.95 26.03
C PHE A 983 -20.37 19.88 25.70
N ASP A 984 -20.11 21.17 25.47
CA ASP A 984 -21.12 22.10 24.95
C ASP A 984 -20.99 22.30 23.44
N ASN A 985 -22.12 22.54 22.78
CA ASN A 985 -22.24 22.75 21.33
C ASN A 985 -22.36 24.25 20.99
N PRO A 986 -21.99 24.67 19.75
CA PRO A 986 -22.43 25.95 19.22
C PRO A 986 -23.96 25.99 19.05
N ASP A 987 -24.53 27.18 18.86
CA ASP A 987 -25.93 27.30 18.44
C ASP A 987 -26.09 26.79 17.00
N PHE A 988 -26.43 25.51 16.86
CA PHE A 988 -26.52 24.82 15.56
C PHE A 988 -27.50 25.47 14.57
N VAL A 989 -28.49 26.25 15.02
CA VAL A 989 -29.38 27.00 14.11
C VAL A 989 -28.58 28.12 13.44
N LYS A 990 -27.93 28.97 14.23
CA LYS A 990 -27.04 30.04 13.73
C LYS A 990 -25.82 29.51 12.99
N TYR A 991 -25.35 28.32 13.36
CA TYR A 991 -24.26 27.62 12.67
C TYR A 991 -24.65 27.26 11.22
N ALA A 992 -25.88 26.76 11.00
CA ALA A 992 -26.40 26.51 9.66
C ALA A 992 -26.57 27.80 8.86
N GLU A 993 -27.18 28.83 9.48
CA GLU A 993 -27.38 30.16 8.88
C GLU A 993 -26.05 30.79 8.43
N ALA A 994 -24.97 30.61 9.21
CA ALA A 994 -23.63 31.10 8.86
C ALA A 994 -23.00 30.46 7.61
N TYR A 995 -23.50 29.29 7.17
CA TYR A 995 -23.14 28.66 5.89
C TYR A 995 -24.15 28.95 4.77
N GLY A 996 -25.24 29.67 5.04
CA GLY A 996 -26.36 29.84 4.11
C GLY A 996 -27.35 28.67 4.08
N ALA A 997 -27.24 27.73 5.02
CA ALA A 997 -28.23 26.67 5.21
C ALA A 997 -29.34 27.10 6.17
N SER A 998 -30.53 26.51 6.04
CA SER A 998 -31.67 26.81 6.91
C SER A 998 -31.58 26.05 8.23
N GLY A 999 -31.51 26.76 9.36
CA GLY A 999 -31.53 26.14 10.70
C GLY A 999 -32.93 25.97 11.27
N THR A 1000 -33.17 24.91 12.05
CA THR A 1000 -34.41 24.71 12.84
C THR A 1000 -34.12 23.91 14.09
N ARG A 1001 -34.70 24.28 15.23
CA ARG A 1001 -34.62 23.51 16.49
C ARG A 1001 -36.02 23.06 16.92
N VAL A 1002 -36.17 21.74 17.06
CA VAL A 1002 -37.36 21.05 17.56
C VAL A 1002 -37.16 20.81 19.05
N ASN A 1003 -38.12 21.23 19.89
CA ASN A 1003 -38.04 21.05 21.35
C ASN A 1003 -39.15 20.14 21.91
N ARG A 1004 -40.20 19.87 21.11
CA ARG A 1004 -41.30 18.95 21.44
C ARG A 1004 -41.48 17.95 20.30
N ILE A 1005 -41.83 16.71 20.61
CA ILE A 1005 -41.89 15.65 19.59
C ILE A 1005 -42.98 15.89 18.54
N GLU A 1006 -44.05 16.60 18.90
CA GLU A 1006 -45.13 17.01 17.99
C GLU A 1006 -44.65 17.96 16.88
N GLU A 1007 -43.51 18.64 17.07
CA GLU A 1007 -42.89 19.54 16.10
C GLU A 1007 -41.99 18.80 15.10
N LEU A 1008 -41.61 17.55 15.37
CA LEU A 1008 -40.60 16.81 14.61
C LEU A 1008 -41.04 16.46 13.18
N GLN A 1009 -42.17 15.76 13.02
CA GLN A 1009 -42.66 15.40 11.67
C GLN A 1009 -42.96 16.67 10.83
N PRO A 1010 -43.65 17.71 11.36
CA PRO A 1010 -43.84 18.97 10.62
C PRO A 1010 -42.53 19.68 10.24
N ALA A 1011 -41.52 19.71 11.11
CA ALA A 1011 -40.24 20.35 10.81
C ALA A 1011 -39.46 19.62 9.71
N LEU A 1012 -39.45 18.29 9.72
CA LEU A 1012 -38.78 17.49 8.68
C LEU A 1012 -39.52 17.56 7.33
N GLU A 1013 -40.86 17.55 7.32
CA GLU A 1013 -41.64 17.78 6.10
C GLU A 1013 -41.44 19.20 5.54
N ALA A 1014 -41.43 20.22 6.41
CA ALA A 1014 -41.18 21.60 6.01
C ALA A 1014 -39.75 21.79 5.44
N ALA A 1015 -38.75 21.11 6.01
CA ALA A 1015 -37.39 21.11 5.50
C ALA A 1015 -37.30 20.50 4.08
N PHE A 1016 -37.92 19.34 3.84
CA PHE A 1016 -37.97 18.75 2.50
C PHE A 1016 -38.87 19.51 1.51
N ALA A 1017 -39.82 20.31 1.98
CA ALA A 1017 -40.68 21.13 1.13
C ALA A 1017 -40.08 22.52 0.83
N GLY A 1018 -39.09 22.97 1.61
CA GLY A 1018 -38.38 24.23 1.40
C GLY A 1018 -37.32 24.15 0.30
N GLY A 1019 -36.63 23.01 0.20
CA GLY A 1019 -35.51 22.80 -0.72
C GLY A 1019 -34.18 23.37 -0.22
N GLY A 1020 -33.09 22.97 -0.86
CA GLY A 1020 -31.73 23.26 -0.42
C GLY A 1020 -31.35 22.55 0.89
N VAL A 1021 -30.33 23.09 1.57
CA VAL A 1021 -29.75 22.47 2.77
C VAL A 1021 -30.46 22.96 4.03
N HIS A 1022 -31.03 22.01 4.79
CA HIS A 1022 -31.72 22.27 6.05
C HIS A 1022 -31.09 21.47 7.20
N LEU A 1023 -30.77 22.13 8.32
CA LEU A 1023 -30.28 21.50 9.55
C LEU A 1023 -31.37 21.55 10.64
N VAL A 1024 -31.80 20.37 11.10
CA VAL A 1024 -32.84 20.20 12.11
C VAL A 1024 -32.21 19.61 13.39
N VAL A 1025 -32.26 20.35 14.48
CA VAL A 1025 -31.69 19.96 15.79
C VAL A 1025 -32.78 19.40 16.69
N VAL A 1026 -32.53 18.25 17.31
CA VAL A 1026 -33.45 17.57 18.24
C VAL A 1026 -32.69 17.12 19.49
N PRO A 1027 -33.05 17.60 20.70
CA PRO A 1027 -32.49 17.06 21.94
C PRO A 1027 -33.08 15.67 22.23
N ILE A 1028 -32.29 14.74 22.77
CA ILE A 1028 -32.68 13.33 22.93
C ILE A 1028 -32.71 12.85 24.39
N ASP A 1029 -33.79 12.15 24.76
CA ASP A 1029 -33.94 11.47 26.05
C ASP A 1029 -33.43 10.02 25.92
N TYR A 1030 -32.17 9.82 26.29
CA TYR A 1030 -31.49 8.51 26.25
C TYR A 1030 -31.82 7.56 27.41
N SER A 1031 -32.82 7.83 28.25
CA SER A 1031 -33.21 6.93 29.35
C SER A 1031 -33.58 5.50 28.89
N GLU A 1032 -34.14 5.37 27.69
CA GLU A 1032 -34.46 4.07 27.07
C GLU A 1032 -33.22 3.21 26.77
N ASN A 1033 -32.02 3.79 26.65
CA ASN A 1033 -30.77 3.03 26.48
C ASN A 1033 -30.50 2.15 27.69
N LYS A 1034 -30.71 2.67 28.91
CA LYS A 1034 -30.55 1.87 30.12
C LYS A 1034 -31.67 0.84 30.21
N ARG A 1035 -32.92 1.31 30.15
CA ARG A 1035 -34.11 0.46 30.31
C ARG A 1035 -34.10 -0.76 29.38
N VAL A 1036 -33.76 -0.58 28.10
CA VAL A 1036 -33.78 -1.67 27.12
C VAL A 1036 -32.44 -2.39 27.05
N LEU A 1037 -31.35 -1.69 26.74
CA LEU A 1037 -30.08 -2.34 26.36
C LEU A 1037 -29.27 -2.83 27.57
N VAL A 1038 -29.63 -2.40 28.78
CA VAL A 1038 -29.05 -2.85 30.04
C VAL A 1038 -30.09 -3.67 30.80
N ASP A 1039 -31.12 -3.02 31.34
CA ASP A 1039 -32.02 -3.63 32.32
C ASP A 1039 -32.86 -4.78 31.69
N GLU A 1040 -33.50 -4.56 30.54
CA GLU A 1040 -34.37 -5.56 29.88
C GLU A 1040 -33.58 -6.66 29.13
N LEU A 1041 -32.56 -6.30 28.35
CA LEU A 1041 -31.83 -7.26 27.51
C LEU A 1041 -30.72 -8.05 28.24
N GLN A 1042 -30.09 -7.54 29.30
CA GLN A 1042 -29.10 -8.34 30.05
C GLN A 1042 -29.76 -9.44 30.88
N GLN A 1043 -30.96 -9.17 31.42
CA GLN A 1043 -31.75 -10.13 32.22
C GLN A 1043 -32.30 -11.29 31.38
N ARG A 1044 -32.35 -11.17 30.05
CA ARG A 1044 -32.75 -12.27 29.18
C ARG A 1044 -31.65 -13.33 29.12
N LEU A 1045 -31.96 -14.51 29.65
CA LEU A 1045 -31.18 -15.72 29.45
C LEU A 1045 -31.37 -16.27 28.00
N PRO A 1046 -30.38 -16.98 27.44
CA PRO A 1046 -30.56 -17.74 26.20
C PRO A 1046 -31.68 -18.77 26.33
N VAL A 1047 -32.37 -19.07 25.22
CA VAL A 1047 -33.33 -20.18 25.18
C VAL A 1047 -32.59 -21.52 25.29
N THR A 1048 -32.87 -22.27 26.36
CA THR A 1048 -32.47 -23.67 26.60
C THR A 1048 -33.37 -24.66 25.87
#